data_AF-A0A1V5FRB5-F1
#
_entry.id   AF-A0A1V5FRB5-F1
#
_cell.length_a   1.000
_cell.length_b   1.000
_cell.length_c   1.000
_cell.angle_alpha   90.00
_cell.angle_beta   90.00
_cell.angle_gamma   90.00
#
_symmetry.space_group_name_H-M   'P 1'
#
loop_
_entity.id
_entity.type
_entity.pdbx_description
1 polymer ?
#
loop_
_entity_poly.entity_id
_entity_poly.type
_entity_poly.pdbx_seq_one_letter_code
_entity_poly.pdbx_strand_id
1 'polypeptide(L)'
;MKPLHPPTSSQEKDELSAPESADGQRLDVFLGAAFPEVSRAHLQRCVRAGLVTVNGRPTRPAERLSAGDRIAIAWPPRPSAEVLGEDIPLEILFEDDDIVVVNKPPGLVVHPTDNCTHGTLVNALIHHDEESFLPEEDDRRPGIVHRLDKDTSGVLVVAKHPEARRRLKEAFRARDVEKTYLTIVTGEFGAVTGRIETLIGRHPVNRTHMAVLDEDGKPAITNYRVLATASDCSLLEVRIETGRTHQIRVHFAHLRHPVLGDPLYGGRQRGLPVEAGRQMLHAWKLVFPHPRTGVKRQYMAPPPPDLLSARPGSSLQAESQPPGPPPPGLATRPPERGCRMSPTPTSPEWLRFLFRPVLVARVFFVLLTSWAGMLLADKGSLVEFLGVTFNQQLFYALIGFLAAVVIIIVEYATDAISSHKILMAAMGATAGLVFASLAYPIIPASVASPHTARMICSLMFGYFGIVLAIKHAERFHLSRLQFLLSPSAEAPKVLDSSVIIDGRIRELIELQVIKGAVLVPTFVLNEIQAIADSNDPNRKARGRRGLEILESLREICRTLELADKDYPDLTEVDNKLVQFCREMQADLITNDYNLQKIAQLHKITVININEIANALRPTVYIGENFLLTVVREGKEPGQGVGYLEDGTMVVVDEAVNFLGQEIEVSVSSILQTSSGRLVFARPREETRRLRA
;
A
#
# COMPACT_ATOMS: atom_id res chain seq x y z
N MET A 1 -12.62 -34.44 -22.67
CA MET A 1 -11.76 -34.08 -23.82
C MET A 1 -10.31 -34.13 -23.37
N LYS A 2 -9.38 -34.57 -24.23
CA LYS A 2 -7.94 -34.33 -23.98
C LYS A 2 -7.67 -32.82 -24.10
N PRO A 3 -6.80 -32.24 -23.27
CA PRO A 3 -6.43 -30.83 -23.40
C PRO A 3 -5.78 -30.58 -24.76
N LEU A 4 -6.16 -29.49 -25.40
CA LEU A 4 -5.58 -29.04 -26.68
C LEU A 4 -4.59 -27.91 -26.41
N HIS A 5 -3.49 -27.91 -27.17
CA HIS A 5 -2.49 -26.86 -27.12
C HIS A 5 -2.76 -25.86 -28.25
N PRO A 6 -2.67 -24.55 -27.99
CA PRO A 6 -2.77 -23.56 -29.06
C PRO A 6 -1.60 -23.76 -30.06
N PRO A 7 -1.85 -23.69 -31.37
CA PRO A 7 -0.85 -23.92 -32.40
C PRO A 7 0.26 -22.86 -32.37
N THR A 8 1.46 -23.27 -32.79
CA THR A 8 2.69 -22.48 -32.79
C THR A 8 2.87 -21.65 -34.06
N SER A 9 2.01 -21.82 -35.08
CA SER A 9 2.13 -21.16 -36.39
C SER A 9 0.92 -20.30 -36.74
N SER A 10 1.14 -19.24 -37.53
CA SER A 10 0.19 -18.14 -37.79
C SER A 10 -0.96 -18.47 -38.76
N GLN A 11 -1.26 -19.74 -39.04
CA GLN A 11 -2.32 -20.12 -40.01
C GLN A 11 -3.28 -21.24 -39.56
N GLU A 12 -3.12 -21.81 -38.37
CA GLU A 12 -4.00 -22.91 -37.95
C GLU A 12 -5.28 -22.42 -37.25
N LYS A 13 -6.41 -22.90 -37.77
CA LYS A 13 -7.73 -22.79 -37.12
C LYS A 13 -7.97 -24.04 -36.30
N ASP A 14 -8.27 -23.88 -35.02
CA ASP A 14 -8.76 -25.00 -34.20
C ASP A 14 -10.26 -25.14 -34.38
N GLU A 15 -10.70 -26.34 -34.73
CA GLU A 15 -12.11 -26.72 -34.81
C GLU A 15 -12.49 -27.71 -33.70
N LEU A 16 -13.54 -27.38 -32.98
CA LEU A 16 -14.09 -28.14 -31.86
C LEU A 16 -15.56 -28.43 -32.11
N SER A 17 -16.05 -29.56 -31.61
CA SER A 17 -17.48 -29.85 -31.52
C SER A 17 -17.87 -29.91 -30.05
N ALA A 18 -18.95 -29.22 -29.67
CA ALA A 18 -19.49 -29.26 -28.31
C ALA A 18 -19.97 -30.69 -27.99
N PRO A 19 -19.35 -31.41 -27.03
CA PRO A 19 -19.82 -32.72 -26.60
C PRO A 19 -21.14 -32.59 -25.83
N GLU A 20 -21.89 -33.68 -25.65
CA GLU A 20 -23.15 -33.68 -24.87
C GLU A 20 -22.99 -33.06 -23.46
N SER A 21 -21.84 -33.30 -22.82
CA SER A 21 -21.51 -32.72 -21.51
C SER A 21 -21.37 -31.18 -21.48
N ALA A 22 -21.26 -30.54 -22.64
CA ALA A 22 -21.17 -29.09 -22.77
C ALA A 22 -22.51 -28.41 -23.09
N ASP A 23 -23.61 -29.18 -23.19
CA ASP A 23 -24.94 -28.64 -23.45
C ASP A 23 -25.37 -27.68 -22.33
N GLY A 24 -25.80 -26.47 -22.72
CA GLY A 24 -26.14 -25.39 -21.80
C GLY A 24 -24.94 -24.72 -21.12
N GLN A 25 -23.71 -25.20 -21.35
CA GLN A 25 -22.49 -24.60 -20.80
C GLN A 25 -22.16 -23.30 -21.54
N ARG A 26 -21.64 -22.31 -20.81
CA ARG A 26 -21.11 -21.08 -21.40
C ARG A 26 -19.86 -21.37 -22.22
N LEU A 27 -19.77 -20.78 -23.41
CA LEU A 27 -18.63 -20.90 -24.32
C LEU A 27 -17.29 -20.58 -23.63
N ASP A 28 -17.22 -19.52 -22.83
CA ASP A 28 -15.97 -19.16 -22.15
C ASP A 28 -15.52 -20.16 -21.07
N VAL A 29 -16.44 -20.93 -20.51
CA VAL A 29 -16.15 -22.02 -19.57
C VAL A 29 -15.72 -23.27 -20.33
N PHE A 30 -16.42 -23.60 -21.42
CA PHE A 30 -16.07 -24.71 -22.30
C PHE A 30 -14.66 -24.55 -22.88
N LEU A 31 -14.36 -23.37 -23.45
CA LEU A 31 -13.03 -23.06 -24.00
C LEU A 31 -11.94 -23.08 -22.93
N GLY A 32 -12.23 -22.61 -21.72
CA GLY A 32 -11.27 -22.67 -20.61
C GLY A 32 -10.92 -24.09 -20.18
N ALA A 33 -11.86 -25.04 -20.32
CA ALA A 33 -11.61 -26.45 -20.07
C ALA A 33 -10.89 -27.13 -21.24
N ALA A 34 -11.18 -26.72 -22.49
CA ALA A 34 -10.54 -27.26 -23.69
C ALA A 34 -9.08 -26.81 -23.84
N PHE A 35 -8.76 -25.57 -23.43
CA PHE A 35 -7.43 -24.95 -23.50
C PHE A 35 -6.94 -24.48 -22.12
N PRO A 36 -6.56 -25.39 -21.21
CA PRO A 36 -6.14 -25.04 -19.84
C PRO A 36 -4.87 -24.17 -19.79
N GLU A 37 -4.04 -24.22 -20.84
CA GLU A 37 -2.82 -23.43 -20.99
C GLU A 37 -3.12 -21.93 -21.28
N VAL A 38 -4.33 -21.61 -21.74
CA VAL A 38 -4.72 -20.27 -22.18
C VAL A 38 -5.60 -19.62 -21.12
N SER A 39 -5.19 -18.44 -20.64
CA SER A 39 -6.00 -17.73 -19.64
C SER A 39 -7.41 -17.43 -20.17
N ARG A 40 -8.42 -17.62 -19.31
CA ARG A 40 -9.83 -17.31 -19.63
C ARG A 40 -10.01 -15.88 -20.15
N ALA A 41 -9.26 -14.92 -19.62
CA ALA A 41 -9.30 -13.53 -20.08
C ALA A 41 -8.81 -13.36 -21.54
N HIS A 42 -7.80 -14.13 -21.95
CA HIS A 42 -7.34 -14.14 -23.33
C HIS A 42 -8.40 -14.77 -24.27
N LEU A 43 -8.98 -15.91 -23.90
CA LEU A 43 -10.09 -16.53 -24.65
C LEU A 43 -11.27 -15.58 -24.83
N GLN A 44 -11.67 -14.86 -23.77
CA GLN A 44 -12.73 -13.85 -23.84
C GLN A 44 -12.38 -12.70 -24.79
N ARG A 45 -11.12 -12.28 -24.87
CA ARG A 45 -10.67 -11.27 -25.85
C ARG A 45 -10.78 -11.81 -27.27
N CYS A 46 -10.35 -13.04 -27.53
CA CYS A 46 -10.49 -13.67 -28.85
C CYS A 46 -11.96 -13.73 -29.29
N VAL A 47 -12.87 -14.12 -28.39
CA VAL A 47 -14.32 -14.11 -28.67
C VAL A 47 -14.82 -12.70 -29.01
N ARG A 48 -14.47 -11.69 -28.20
CA ARG A 48 -14.88 -10.29 -28.45
C ARG A 48 -14.28 -9.70 -29.73
N ALA A 49 -13.09 -10.16 -30.12
CA ALA A 49 -12.42 -9.75 -31.35
C ALA A 49 -12.96 -10.46 -32.60
N GLY A 50 -13.99 -11.32 -32.48
CA GLY A 50 -14.55 -12.08 -33.59
C GLY A 50 -13.67 -13.24 -34.07
N LEU A 51 -12.62 -13.56 -33.32
CA LEU A 51 -11.67 -14.64 -33.63
C LEU A 51 -12.20 -16.02 -33.24
N VAL A 52 -13.32 -16.08 -32.51
CA VAL A 52 -14.03 -17.32 -32.18
C VAL A 52 -15.43 -17.25 -32.78
N THR A 53 -15.83 -18.31 -33.48
CA THR A 53 -17.18 -18.46 -34.04
C THR A 53 -17.83 -19.75 -33.56
N VAL A 54 -19.16 -19.73 -33.44
CA VAL A 54 -19.98 -20.92 -33.19
C VAL A 54 -20.91 -21.10 -34.38
N ASN A 55 -20.85 -22.26 -35.03
CA ASN A 55 -21.53 -22.58 -36.29
C ASN A 55 -21.27 -21.51 -37.38
N GLY A 56 -20.04 -21.00 -37.43
CA GLY A 56 -19.61 -19.97 -38.38
C GLY A 56 -20.07 -18.54 -38.07
N ARG A 57 -20.71 -18.30 -36.92
CA ARG A 57 -21.18 -16.96 -36.52
C ARG A 57 -20.33 -16.39 -35.38
N PRO A 58 -19.95 -15.09 -35.44
CA PRO A 58 -19.35 -14.40 -34.29
C PRO A 58 -20.27 -14.47 -33.08
N THR A 59 -19.67 -14.54 -31.90
CA THR A 59 -20.40 -14.82 -30.66
C THR A 59 -19.86 -14.02 -29.49
N ARG A 60 -20.46 -14.20 -28.32
CA ARG A 60 -20.11 -13.53 -27.06
C ARG A 60 -19.65 -14.56 -26.03
N PRO A 61 -18.76 -14.21 -25.09
CA PRO A 61 -18.19 -15.19 -24.17
C PRO A 61 -19.21 -15.97 -23.33
N ALA A 62 -20.35 -15.35 -23.03
CA ALA A 62 -21.42 -15.93 -22.22
C ALA A 62 -22.46 -16.71 -23.04
N GLU A 63 -22.27 -16.88 -24.35
CA GLU A 63 -23.16 -17.68 -25.19
C GLU A 63 -23.23 -19.13 -24.68
N ARG A 64 -24.43 -19.70 -24.64
CA ARG A 64 -24.62 -21.10 -24.22
C ARG A 64 -24.52 -22.01 -25.44
N LEU A 65 -23.72 -23.06 -25.31
CA LEU A 65 -23.54 -24.05 -26.36
C LEU A 65 -24.66 -25.09 -26.33
N SER A 66 -25.03 -25.56 -27.50
CA SER A 66 -25.82 -26.78 -27.68
C SER A 66 -24.90 -27.94 -28.05
N ALA A 67 -25.25 -29.16 -27.61
CA ALA A 67 -24.54 -30.36 -28.03
C ALA A 67 -24.46 -30.44 -29.57
N GLY A 68 -23.25 -30.64 -30.10
CA GLY A 68 -22.97 -30.69 -31.53
C GLY A 68 -22.62 -29.34 -32.19
N ASP A 69 -22.66 -28.22 -31.46
CA ASP A 69 -22.20 -26.93 -31.96
C ASP A 69 -20.74 -26.99 -32.42
N ARG A 70 -20.44 -26.42 -33.60
CA ARG A 70 -19.09 -26.33 -34.16
C ARG A 70 -18.44 -25.01 -33.74
N ILE A 71 -17.39 -25.09 -32.94
CA ILE A 71 -16.62 -23.92 -32.50
C ILE A 71 -15.34 -23.85 -33.32
N ALA A 72 -15.10 -22.73 -33.99
CA ALA A 72 -13.86 -22.47 -34.72
C ALA A 72 -13.11 -21.28 -34.11
N ILE A 73 -11.80 -21.45 -33.88
CA ILE A 73 -10.92 -20.44 -33.27
C ILE A 73 -9.80 -20.11 -34.24
N ALA A 74 -9.68 -18.83 -34.58
CA ALA A 74 -8.55 -18.27 -35.32
C ALA A 74 -7.61 -17.59 -34.33
N TRP A 75 -6.49 -18.21 -33.99
CA TRP A 75 -5.57 -17.64 -33.02
C TRP A 75 -4.89 -16.39 -33.59
N PRO A 76 -4.84 -15.27 -32.86
CA PRO A 76 -4.06 -14.13 -33.29
C PRO A 76 -2.57 -14.54 -33.30
N PRO A 77 -1.77 -14.05 -34.26
CA PRO A 77 -0.34 -14.29 -34.26
C PRO A 77 0.23 -13.81 -32.92
N ARG A 78 1.01 -14.67 -32.25
CA ARG A 78 1.73 -14.25 -31.05
C ARG A 78 2.69 -13.15 -31.48
N PRO A 79 2.67 -11.95 -30.88
CA PRO A 79 3.73 -11.00 -31.11
C PRO A 79 5.03 -11.62 -30.58
N SER A 80 5.83 -12.15 -31.49
CA SER A 80 7.25 -12.37 -31.30
C SER A 80 7.86 -10.98 -31.13
N ALA A 81 7.98 -10.53 -29.88
CA ALA A 81 8.91 -9.46 -29.57
C ALA A 81 10.28 -10.13 -29.54
N GLU A 82 10.98 -10.10 -30.66
CA GLU A 82 12.37 -10.51 -30.75
C GLU A 82 13.16 -9.69 -29.70
N VAL A 83 13.77 -10.37 -28.73
CA VAL A 83 14.53 -9.70 -27.67
C VAL A 83 15.95 -9.50 -28.22
N LEU A 84 16.25 -8.28 -28.64
CA LEU A 84 17.55 -7.93 -29.24
C LEU A 84 18.56 -7.45 -28.19
N GLY A 85 19.84 -7.60 -28.51
CA GLY A 85 20.93 -7.05 -27.71
C GLY A 85 20.96 -5.52 -27.75
N GLU A 86 21.27 -4.90 -26.62
CA GLU A 86 21.46 -3.45 -26.49
C GLU A 86 22.78 -3.14 -25.79
N ASP A 87 23.50 -2.13 -26.28
CA ASP A 87 24.75 -1.64 -25.68
C ASP A 87 24.45 -0.88 -24.37
N ILE A 88 24.32 -1.65 -23.29
CA ILE A 88 24.09 -1.16 -21.93
C ILE A 88 25.27 -1.62 -21.08
N PRO A 89 26.04 -0.71 -20.48
CA PRO A 89 27.22 -1.07 -19.69
C PRO A 89 26.90 -2.02 -18.52
N LEU A 90 27.63 -3.13 -18.44
CA LEU A 90 27.54 -4.10 -17.36
C LEU A 90 28.80 -4.08 -16.49
N GLU A 91 28.59 -3.98 -15.18
CA GLU A 91 29.67 -4.19 -14.20
C GLU A 91 29.75 -5.69 -13.87
N ILE A 92 30.71 -6.38 -14.49
CA ILE A 92 30.94 -7.82 -14.31
C ILE A 92 31.87 -8.03 -13.12
N LEU A 93 31.37 -8.73 -12.10
CA LEU A 93 32.11 -9.10 -10.89
C LEU A 93 32.92 -10.38 -11.09
N PHE A 94 32.40 -11.29 -11.92
CA PHE A 94 33.05 -12.55 -12.28
C PHE A 94 32.42 -13.11 -13.55
N GLU A 95 33.23 -13.69 -14.42
CA GLU A 95 32.77 -14.39 -15.61
C GLU A 95 33.69 -15.57 -15.92
N ASP A 96 33.09 -16.70 -16.28
CA ASP A 96 33.77 -17.87 -16.84
C ASP A 96 32.89 -18.53 -17.92
N ASP A 97 33.22 -19.76 -18.32
CA ASP A 97 32.47 -20.51 -19.35
C ASP A 97 31.02 -20.82 -18.95
N ASP A 98 30.69 -20.91 -17.66
CA ASP A 98 29.39 -21.40 -17.19
C ASP A 98 28.48 -20.27 -16.68
N ILE A 99 29.06 -19.22 -16.08
CA ILE A 99 28.32 -18.15 -15.40
C ILE A 99 28.86 -16.75 -15.67
N VAL A 100 27.96 -15.78 -15.57
CA VAL A 100 28.28 -14.36 -15.43
C VAL A 100 27.67 -13.87 -14.12
N VAL A 101 28.45 -13.18 -13.30
CA VAL A 101 28.01 -12.53 -12.07
C VAL A 101 28.15 -11.02 -12.25
N VAL A 102 27.03 -10.31 -12.20
CA VAL A 102 26.99 -8.86 -12.42
C VAL A 102 26.64 -8.10 -11.14
N ASN A 103 27.13 -6.87 -11.04
CA ASN A 103 26.60 -5.87 -10.12
C ASN A 103 25.50 -5.08 -10.85
N LYS A 104 24.22 -5.44 -10.62
CA LYS A 104 23.10 -4.78 -11.29
C LYS A 104 22.93 -3.35 -10.74
N PRO A 105 22.95 -2.30 -11.57
CA PRO A 105 22.63 -0.95 -11.11
C PRO A 105 21.13 -0.83 -10.75
N PRO A 106 20.74 0.14 -9.89
CA PRO A 106 19.33 0.47 -9.72
C PRO A 106 18.75 1.05 -11.02
N GLY A 107 17.43 0.96 -11.21
CA GLY A 107 16.74 1.43 -12.42
C GLY A 107 16.70 0.41 -13.57
N LEU A 108 17.61 -0.57 -13.59
CA LEU A 108 17.67 -1.60 -14.64
C LEU A 108 16.73 -2.77 -14.35
N VAL A 109 15.78 -3.03 -15.26
CA VAL A 109 14.89 -4.20 -15.22
C VAL A 109 15.66 -5.46 -15.60
N VAL A 110 15.40 -6.60 -14.95
CA VAL A 110 16.18 -7.83 -15.17
C VAL A 110 15.88 -8.51 -16.50
N HIS A 111 14.61 -8.59 -16.92
CA HIS A 111 14.21 -9.27 -18.15
C HIS A 111 12.97 -8.60 -18.76
N PRO A 112 12.75 -8.73 -20.08
CA PRO A 112 11.60 -8.17 -20.76
C PRO A 112 10.27 -8.62 -20.16
N THR A 113 9.36 -7.66 -20.00
CA THR A 113 7.98 -7.85 -19.56
C THR A 113 7.04 -7.19 -20.56
N ASP A 114 5.73 -7.43 -20.44
CA ASP A 114 4.73 -6.83 -21.34
C ASP A 114 4.77 -5.28 -21.35
N ASN A 115 5.28 -4.67 -20.27
CA ASN A 115 5.37 -3.21 -20.12
C ASN A 115 6.79 -2.64 -20.31
N CYS A 116 7.80 -3.49 -20.54
CA CYS A 116 9.20 -3.09 -20.70
C CYS A 116 9.89 -4.17 -21.51
N THR A 117 9.97 -3.97 -22.83
CA THR A 117 10.44 -4.97 -23.80
C THR A 117 11.91 -4.83 -24.19
N HIS A 118 12.50 -3.66 -23.92
CA HIS A 118 13.87 -3.26 -24.21
C HIS A 118 14.49 -2.59 -22.97
N GLY A 119 15.80 -2.31 -22.99
CA GLY A 119 16.49 -1.62 -21.90
C GLY A 119 16.65 -2.47 -20.63
N THR A 120 16.74 -3.80 -20.77
CA THR A 120 16.83 -4.73 -19.64
C THR A 120 18.21 -5.37 -19.52
N LEU A 121 18.51 -5.99 -18.37
CA LEU A 121 19.73 -6.76 -18.17
C LEU A 121 19.88 -7.88 -19.21
N VAL A 122 18.78 -8.51 -19.65
CA VAL A 122 18.84 -9.50 -20.74
C VAL A 122 19.31 -8.86 -22.05
N ASN A 123 18.83 -7.67 -22.41
CA ASN A 123 19.28 -6.98 -23.62
C ASN A 123 20.79 -6.68 -23.53
N ALA A 124 21.26 -6.24 -22.36
CA ALA A 124 22.67 -6.01 -22.10
C ALA A 124 23.52 -7.29 -22.20
N LEU A 125 23.02 -8.42 -21.68
CA LEU A 125 23.71 -9.71 -21.73
C LEU A 125 23.80 -10.25 -23.16
N ILE A 126 22.74 -10.12 -23.95
CA ILE A 126 22.75 -10.51 -25.37
C ILE A 126 23.79 -9.69 -26.14
N HIS A 127 23.92 -8.40 -25.85
CA HIS A 127 24.96 -7.58 -26.47
C HIS A 127 26.39 -7.98 -26.03
N HIS A 128 26.56 -8.36 -24.76
CA HIS A 128 27.85 -8.75 -24.20
C HIS A 128 28.36 -10.10 -24.72
N ASP A 129 27.47 -11.10 -24.82
CA ASP A 129 27.79 -12.45 -25.28
C ASP A 129 26.57 -13.04 -26.01
N GLU A 130 26.45 -12.66 -27.29
CA GLU A 130 25.32 -13.04 -28.14
C GLU A 130 25.17 -14.57 -28.20
N GLU A 131 26.26 -15.30 -28.42
CA GLU A 131 26.25 -16.77 -28.53
C GLU A 131 25.65 -17.45 -27.28
N SER A 132 26.01 -16.98 -26.08
CA SER A 132 25.55 -17.57 -24.82
C SER A 132 24.12 -17.16 -24.44
N PHE A 133 23.64 -16.01 -24.90
CA PHE A 133 22.37 -15.41 -24.44
C PHE A 133 21.31 -15.25 -25.52
N LEU A 134 21.54 -15.72 -26.74
CA LEU A 134 20.54 -15.79 -27.79
C LEU A 134 19.24 -16.44 -27.26
N PRO A 135 18.08 -15.76 -27.36
CA PRO A 135 16.81 -16.32 -26.95
C PRO A 135 16.47 -17.56 -27.79
N GLU A 136 16.19 -18.69 -27.13
CA GLU A 136 15.45 -19.79 -27.76
C GLU A 136 14.01 -19.33 -28.07
N GLU A 137 13.31 -20.00 -29.00
CA GLU A 137 11.90 -19.67 -29.31
C GLU A 137 11.06 -19.58 -28.02
N ASP A 138 10.35 -18.46 -27.83
CA ASP A 138 9.55 -18.12 -26.65
C ASP A 138 10.31 -17.93 -25.30
N ASP A 139 11.65 -17.97 -25.24
CA ASP A 139 12.42 -17.69 -24.00
C ASP A 139 12.83 -16.21 -23.85
N ARG A 140 11.99 -15.41 -23.20
CA ARG A 140 12.30 -14.02 -22.84
C ARG A 140 13.26 -13.87 -21.65
N ARG A 141 13.87 -14.95 -21.16
CA ARG A 141 14.71 -14.98 -19.96
C ARG A 141 15.95 -15.88 -20.14
N PRO A 142 16.75 -15.68 -21.21
CA PRO A 142 17.96 -16.45 -21.43
C PRO A 142 18.89 -16.29 -20.22
N GLY A 143 19.42 -17.41 -19.73
CA GLY A 143 20.35 -17.44 -18.59
C GLY A 143 19.81 -17.02 -17.21
N ILE A 144 18.66 -16.35 -17.10
CA ILE A 144 18.13 -15.84 -15.82
C ILE A 144 17.63 -16.99 -14.93
N VAL A 145 18.19 -17.09 -13.71
CA VAL A 145 17.82 -18.10 -12.69
C VAL A 145 17.13 -17.49 -11.46
N HIS A 146 17.33 -16.20 -11.22
CA HIS A 146 16.72 -15.42 -10.14
C HIS A 146 16.65 -13.94 -10.54
N ARG A 147 15.99 -13.09 -9.73
CA ARG A 147 15.75 -11.68 -10.08
C ARG A 147 15.87 -10.75 -8.88
N LEU A 148 16.24 -9.51 -9.17
CA LEU A 148 16.11 -8.35 -8.29
C LEU A 148 14.99 -7.42 -8.82
N ASP A 149 14.42 -6.59 -7.95
CA ASP A 149 13.49 -5.53 -8.37
C ASP A 149 14.24 -4.46 -9.18
N LYS A 150 13.49 -3.65 -9.96
CA LYS A 150 14.06 -2.62 -10.85
C LYS A 150 15.07 -1.73 -10.11
N ASP A 151 14.67 -1.14 -9.00
CA ASP A 151 15.51 -0.20 -8.24
C ASP A 151 16.30 -0.86 -7.09
N THR A 152 16.31 -2.19 -7.02
CA THR A 152 17.23 -2.92 -6.14
C THR A 152 18.55 -3.14 -6.87
N SER A 153 19.66 -2.72 -6.27
CA SER A 153 21.00 -2.90 -6.84
C SER A 153 21.70 -4.15 -6.31
N GLY A 154 22.82 -4.54 -6.91
CA GLY A 154 23.75 -5.53 -6.33
C GLY A 154 23.88 -6.83 -7.12
N VAL A 155 24.45 -7.84 -6.46
CA VAL A 155 24.94 -9.08 -7.08
C VAL A 155 23.82 -9.94 -7.69
N LEU A 156 24.01 -10.35 -8.95
CA LEU A 156 23.10 -11.25 -9.68
C LEU A 156 23.90 -12.24 -10.54
N VAL A 157 23.72 -13.55 -10.30
CA VAL A 157 24.25 -14.62 -11.16
C VAL A 157 23.31 -14.95 -12.34
N VAL A 158 23.92 -15.16 -13.51
CA VAL A 158 23.31 -15.57 -14.78
C VAL A 158 24.06 -16.80 -15.31
N ALA A 159 23.34 -17.74 -15.91
CA ALA A 159 23.93 -18.92 -16.54
C ALA A 159 24.17 -18.70 -18.04
N LYS A 160 25.35 -19.09 -18.55
CA LYS A 160 25.70 -18.94 -19.98
C LYS A 160 25.14 -20.05 -20.89
N HIS A 161 24.71 -21.18 -20.32
CA HIS A 161 24.19 -22.29 -21.11
C HIS A 161 23.15 -23.13 -20.33
N PRO A 162 22.37 -24.00 -21.00
CA PRO A 162 21.24 -24.71 -20.40
C PRO A 162 21.59 -25.57 -19.18
N GLU A 163 22.72 -26.27 -19.20
CA GLU A 163 23.14 -27.14 -18.09
C GLU A 163 23.52 -26.32 -16.84
N ALA A 164 24.23 -25.20 -16.99
CA ALA A 164 24.51 -24.28 -15.89
C ALA A 164 23.20 -23.69 -15.32
N ARG A 165 22.27 -23.30 -16.20
CA ARG A 165 20.94 -22.78 -15.82
C ARG A 165 20.15 -23.80 -15.01
N ARG A 166 20.16 -25.07 -15.43
CA ARG A 166 19.49 -26.19 -14.74
C ARG A 166 20.06 -26.38 -13.33
N ARG A 167 21.38 -26.49 -13.20
CA ARG A 167 22.06 -26.69 -11.91
C ARG A 167 21.87 -25.52 -10.95
N LEU A 168 21.95 -24.29 -11.45
CA LEU A 168 21.67 -23.10 -10.64
C LEU A 168 20.21 -23.06 -10.19
N LYS A 169 19.24 -23.30 -11.09
CA LYS A 169 17.81 -23.40 -10.72
C LYS A 169 17.58 -24.46 -9.63
N GLU A 170 18.26 -25.60 -9.73
CA GLU A 170 18.21 -26.65 -8.72
C GLU A 170 18.78 -26.17 -7.37
N ALA A 171 19.94 -25.50 -7.36
CA ALA A 171 20.51 -24.92 -6.13
C ALA A 171 19.58 -23.90 -5.46
N PHE A 172 18.95 -23.00 -6.24
CA PHE A 172 17.95 -22.06 -5.74
C PHE A 172 16.71 -22.77 -5.18
N ARG A 173 16.25 -23.84 -5.84
CA ARG A 173 15.10 -24.64 -5.39
C ARG A 173 15.40 -25.42 -4.11
N ALA A 174 16.61 -25.96 -3.99
CA ALA A 174 17.11 -26.70 -2.83
C ALA A 174 17.46 -25.79 -1.65
N ARG A 175 17.42 -24.45 -1.82
CA ARG A 175 17.85 -23.44 -0.84
C ARG A 175 19.34 -23.56 -0.47
N ASP A 176 20.17 -24.05 -1.40
CA ASP A 176 21.63 -24.12 -1.23
C ASP A 176 22.34 -22.80 -1.62
N VAL A 177 21.55 -21.72 -1.76
CA VAL A 177 22.00 -20.38 -2.13
C VAL A 177 21.77 -19.43 -0.97
N GLU A 178 22.84 -18.82 -0.48
CA GLU A 178 22.78 -17.82 0.58
C GLU A 178 22.73 -16.42 -0.03
N LYS A 179 21.71 -15.64 0.33
CA LYS A 179 21.50 -14.28 -0.18
C LYS A 179 21.51 -13.31 0.99
N THR A 180 22.45 -12.38 0.97
CA THR A 180 22.61 -11.35 1.98
C THR A 180 22.46 -9.97 1.34
N TYR A 181 21.63 -9.13 1.96
CA TYR A 181 21.31 -7.78 1.52
C TYR A 181 21.74 -6.77 2.58
N LEU A 182 22.05 -5.56 2.14
CA LEU A 182 22.10 -4.38 2.97
C LEU A 182 20.85 -3.55 2.70
N THR A 183 20.18 -3.10 3.77
CA THR A 183 19.01 -2.24 3.64
C THR A 183 18.99 -1.17 4.73
N ILE A 184 18.48 0.01 4.40
CA ILE A 184 18.17 1.04 5.40
C ILE A 184 16.66 1.06 5.58
N VAL A 185 16.19 1.03 6.82
CA VAL A 185 14.76 1.12 7.17
C VAL A 185 14.52 2.33 8.07
N THR A 186 13.30 2.84 8.04
CA THR A 186 12.87 3.95 8.90
C THR A 186 12.60 3.49 10.32
N GLY A 187 12.87 4.34 11.30
CA GLY A 187 12.74 4.10 12.72
C GLY A 187 13.92 3.34 13.34
N GLU A 188 13.97 3.36 14.67
CA GLU A 188 14.95 2.61 15.45
C GLU A 188 14.48 1.17 15.65
N PHE A 189 15.23 0.20 15.11
CA PHE A 189 14.95 -1.21 15.32
C PHE A 189 15.46 -1.64 16.70
N GLY A 190 14.54 -1.84 17.67
CA GLY A 190 14.91 -2.13 19.05
C GLY A 190 15.61 -3.48 19.28
N ALA A 191 15.41 -4.46 18.40
CA ALA A 191 16.08 -5.76 18.48
C ALA A 191 17.30 -5.81 17.53
N VAL A 192 18.49 -6.11 18.08
CA VAL A 192 19.75 -6.19 17.31
C VAL A 192 19.71 -7.29 16.25
N THR A 193 18.99 -8.38 16.48
CA THR A 193 18.77 -9.47 15.52
C THR A 193 17.35 -9.98 15.59
N GLY A 194 16.81 -10.46 14.47
CA GLY A 194 15.50 -11.12 14.49
C GLY A 194 15.21 -11.97 13.26
N ARG A 195 14.12 -12.72 13.34
CA ARG A 195 13.58 -13.58 12.29
C ARG A 195 12.12 -13.21 12.05
N ILE A 196 11.78 -12.98 10.79
CA ILE A 196 10.44 -12.64 10.34
C ILE A 196 9.96 -13.81 9.48
N GLU A 197 8.93 -14.49 9.94
CA GLU A 197 8.34 -15.65 9.29
C GLU A 197 6.84 -15.42 9.13
N THR A 198 6.41 -15.18 7.89
CA THR A 198 5.02 -14.89 7.54
C THR A 198 4.65 -15.52 6.20
N LEU A 199 3.39 -15.38 5.79
CA LEU A 199 2.93 -15.75 4.45
C LEU A 199 2.84 -14.48 3.59
N ILE A 200 3.48 -14.48 2.41
CA ILE A 200 3.37 -13.38 1.44
C ILE A 200 2.53 -13.82 0.24
N GLY A 201 1.53 -13.02 -0.09
CA GLY A 201 0.74 -13.16 -1.31
C GLY A 201 0.51 -11.81 -2.00
N ARG A 202 -0.22 -11.85 -3.12
CA ARG A 202 -0.70 -10.62 -3.74
C ARG A 202 -1.69 -9.95 -2.79
N HIS A 203 -1.60 -8.64 -2.67
CA HIS A 203 -2.56 -7.89 -1.88
C HIS A 203 -3.97 -8.13 -2.46
N PRO A 204 -4.99 -8.44 -1.64
CA PRO A 204 -6.32 -8.85 -2.11
C PRO A 204 -6.98 -7.81 -3.02
N VAL A 205 -6.80 -6.54 -2.65
CA VAL A 205 -7.33 -5.38 -3.38
C VAL A 205 -6.31 -4.82 -4.39
N ASN A 206 -5.12 -4.44 -3.92
CA ASN A 206 -4.12 -3.78 -4.75
C ASN A 206 -3.22 -4.77 -5.51
N ARG A 207 -3.60 -5.12 -6.74
CA ARG A 207 -2.89 -6.16 -7.52
C ARG A 207 -1.42 -5.85 -7.85
N THR A 208 -0.97 -4.60 -7.74
CA THR A 208 0.45 -4.23 -7.91
C THR A 208 1.28 -4.44 -6.64
N HIS A 209 0.63 -4.60 -5.49
CA HIS A 209 1.27 -4.79 -4.19
C HIS A 209 1.26 -6.25 -3.77
N MET A 210 2.32 -6.61 -3.05
CA MET A 210 2.39 -7.82 -2.22
C MET A 210 2.08 -7.45 -0.78
N ALA A 211 1.47 -8.36 -0.01
CA ALA A 211 1.13 -8.15 1.39
C ALA A 211 1.44 -9.40 2.22
N VAL A 212 1.60 -9.21 3.53
CA VAL A 212 1.52 -10.31 4.49
C VAL A 212 0.05 -10.72 4.59
N LEU A 213 -0.23 -12.00 4.42
CA LEU A 213 -1.57 -12.58 4.48
C LEU A 213 -1.67 -13.55 5.65
N ASP A 214 -2.85 -13.67 6.25
CA ASP A 214 -3.12 -14.67 7.30
C ASP A 214 -3.28 -16.07 6.68
N GLU A 215 -3.86 -16.16 5.48
CA GLU A 215 -4.12 -17.40 4.73
C GLU A 215 -3.75 -17.23 3.23
N ASP A 216 -3.67 -18.33 2.49
CA ASP A 216 -3.41 -18.38 1.02
C ASP A 216 -2.11 -17.71 0.50
N GLY A 217 -1.25 -17.24 1.40
CA GLY A 217 0.08 -16.72 1.07
C GLY A 217 1.15 -17.82 0.96
N LYS A 218 2.31 -17.47 0.37
CA LYS A 218 3.46 -18.37 0.30
C LYS A 218 4.41 -18.11 1.47
N PRO A 219 4.98 -19.15 2.11
CA PRO A 219 5.94 -18.97 3.19
C PRO A 219 7.12 -18.07 2.78
N ALA A 220 7.39 -17.08 3.64
CA ALA A 220 8.42 -16.08 3.48
C ALA A 220 9.22 -15.92 4.78
N ILE A 221 10.54 -16.08 4.70
CA ILE A 221 11.44 -16.08 5.85
C ILE A 221 12.60 -15.12 5.60
N THR A 222 12.73 -14.15 6.50
CA THR A 222 13.76 -13.09 6.48
C THR A 222 14.41 -13.00 7.84
N ASN A 223 15.72 -13.20 7.91
CA ASN A 223 16.53 -12.98 9.11
C ASN A 223 17.25 -11.63 8.96
N TYR A 224 17.41 -10.87 10.05
CA TYR A 224 18.09 -9.58 10.01
C TYR A 224 19.01 -9.38 11.21
N ARG A 225 20.02 -8.55 11.02
CA ARG A 225 20.92 -8.01 12.03
C ARG A 225 21.07 -6.50 11.82
N VAL A 226 20.81 -5.72 12.85
CA VAL A 226 21.04 -4.27 12.86
C VAL A 226 22.55 -4.02 12.95
N LEU A 227 23.07 -3.24 12.00
CA LEU A 227 24.48 -2.86 11.92
C LEU A 227 24.73 -1.48 12.52
N ALA A 228 23.81 -0.54 12.32
CA ALA A 228 23.88 0.81 12.85
C ALA A 228 22.47 1.40 12.97
N THR A 229 22.27 2.26 13.95
CA THR A 229 21.02 3.02 14.14
C THR A 229 21.40 4.46 14.45
N ALA A 230 20.81 5.40 13.74
CA ALA A 230 20.92 6.83 14.00
C ALA A 230 19.80 7.56 13.28
N SER A 231 19.39 8.70 13.81
CA SER A 231 18.57 9.66 13.07
C SER A 231 17.26 9.07 12.52
N ASP A 232 16.55 8.30 13.35
CA ASP A 232 15.32 7.60 12.98
C ASP A 232 15.48 6.66 11.77
N CYS A 233 16.67 6.10 11.57
CA CYS A 233 16.96 5.10 10.55
C CYS A 233 17.85 3.99 11.12
N SER A 234 17.66 2.77 10.62
CA SER A 234 18.49 1.62 10.96
C SER A 234 19.07 0.99 9.69
N LEU A 235 20.37 0.73 9.68
CA LEU A 235 21.06 -0.06 8.65
C LEU A 235 21.05 -1.53 9.07
N LEU A 236 20.60 -2.41 8.19
CA LEU A 236 20.47 -3.84 8.47
C LEU A 236 21.20 -4.69 7.43
N GLU A 237 21.86 -5.73 7.93
CA GLU A 237 22.19 -6.91 7.16
C GLU A 237 20.98 -7.86 7.18
N VAL A 238 20.51 -8.25 6.00
CA VAL A 238 19.30 -9.07 5.84
C VAL A 238 19.63 -10.34 5.07
N ARG A 239 19.34 -11.50 5.66
CA ARG A 239 19.52 -12.81 5.03
C ARG A 239 18.17 -13.46 4.76
N ILE A 240 17.88 -13.78 3.50
CA ILE A 240 16.59 -14.39 3.12
C ILE A 240 16.76 -15.88 2.80
N GLU A 241 15.91 -16.71 3.38
CA GLU A 241 15.84 -18.15 3.06
C GLU A 241 14.92 -18.41 1.87
N THR A 242 13.91 -17.55 1.70
CA THR A 242 12.97 -17.56 0.59
C THR A 242 13.20 -16.37 -0.34
N GLY A 243 12.61 -16.36 -1.53
CA GLY A 243 12.72 -15.25 -2.49
C GLY A 243 11.36 -14.89 -3.07
N ARG A 244 10.45 -14.34 -2.26
CA ARG A 244 9.14 -13.86 -2.73
C ARG A 244 9.26 -12.45 -3.33
N THR A 245 8.35 -12.10 -4.24
CA THR A 245 8.27 -10.76 -4.81
C THR A 245 8.17 -9.73 -3.69
N HIS A 246 9.03 -8.72 -3.71
CA HIS A 246 9.11 -7.64 -2.72
C HIS A 246 9.30 -8.10 -1.25
N GLN A 247 9.78 -9.33 -1.01
CA GLN A 247 9.78 -9.94 0.34
C GLN A 247 10.36 -9.05 1.44
N ILE A 248 11.57 -8.53 1.24
CA ILE A 248 12.26 -7.69 2.23
C ILE A 248 11.44 -6.43 2.50
N ARG A 249 11.00 -5.76 1.43
CA ARG A 249 10.24 -4.51 1.46
C ARG A 249 8.91 -4.68 2.23
N VAL A 250 8.17 -5.74 1.92
CA VAL A 250 6.89 -6.07 2.57
C VAL A 250 7.07 -6.43 4.04
N HIS A 251 8.08 -7.24 4.39
CA HIS A 251 8.32 -7.63 5.78
C HIS A 251 8.61 -6.41 6.66
N PHE A 252 9.50 -5.55 6.19
CA PHE A 252 9.91 -4.37 6.95
C PHE A 252 8.78 -3.32 7.04
N ALA A 253 8.00 -3.14 5.97
CA ALA A 253 6.77 -2.35 6.03
C ALA A 253 5.72 -2.92 7.00
N HIS A 254 5.52 -4.24 7.01
CA HIS A 254 4.61 -4.92 7.94
C HIS A 254 5.03 -4.73 9.40
N LEU A 255 6.33 -4.67 9.68
CA LEU A 255 6.85 -4.34 11.00
C LEU A 255 6.82 -2.84 11.34
N ARG A 256 6.22 -1.99 10.48
CA ARG A 256 6.18 -0.52 10.62
C ARG A 256 7.55 0.15 10.57
N HIS A 257 8.50 -0.50 9.90
CA HIS A 257 9.83 0.01 9.63
C HIS A 257 10.13 -0.16 8.14
N PRO A 258 9.40 0.48 7.22
CA PRO A 258 9.60 0.28 5.79
C PRO A 258 11.01 0.65 5.33
N VAL A 259 11.43 0.09 4.20
CA VAL A 259 12.70 0.43 3.57
C VAL A 259 12.71 1.93 3.21
N LEU A 260 13.79 2.61 3.53
CA LEU A 260 13.97 4.04 3.24
C LEU A 260 13.94 4.27 1.72
N GLY A 261 13.18 5.27 1.28
CA GLY A 261 12.98 5.63 -0.12
C GLY A 261 12.13 4.65 -0.94
N ASP A 262 11.47 3.66 -0.30
CA ASP A 262 10.60 2.73 -1.02
C ASP A 262 9.31 3.42 -1.49
N PRO A 263 9.10 3.62 -2.79
CA PRO A 263 7.95 4.37 -3.30
C PRO A 263 6.62 3.62 -3.16
N LEU A 264 6.67 2.30 -2.95
CA LEU A 264 5.49 1.44 -2.91
C LEU A 264 5.04 1.15 -1.48
N TYR A 265 5.99 0.87 -0.58
CA TYR A 265 5.71 0.46 0.80
C TYR A 265 6.13 1.48 1.85
N GLY A 266 6.85 2.54 1.47
CA GLY A 266 7.47 3.51 2.37
C GLY A 266 6.51 4.47 3.06
N GLY A 267 5.35 4.75 2.46
CA GLY A 267 4.47 5.83 2.90
C GLY A 267 5.17 7.21 2.85
N ARG A 268 4.65 8.18 3.59
CA ARG A 268 5.20 9.55 3.62
C ARG A 268 6.41 9.63 4.57
N GLN A 269 7.61 9.48 4.03
CA GLN A 269 8.86 9.57 4.77
C GLN A 269 9.38 11.03 4.85
N ARG A 270 8.61 11.91 5.51
CA ARG A 270 8.99 13.34 5.69
C ARG A 270 9.70 13.56 7.02
N GLY A 271 10.73 14.41 7.01
CA GLY A 271 11.48 14.80 8.21
C GLY A 271 12.62 13.85 8.59
N LEU A 272 12.91 12.84 7.77
CA LEU A 272 14.13 12.06 7.90
C LEU A 272 15.32 12.89 7.38
N PRO A 273 16.48 12.84 8.04
CA PRO A 273 17.64 13.65 7.63
C PRO A 273 18.35 13.13 6.37
N VAL A 274 17.86 12.03 5.80
CA VAL A 274 18.40 11.42 4.60
C VAL A 274 17.28 11.29 3.58
N GLU A 275 17.43 11.99 2.44
CA GLU A 275 16.56 11.79 1.29
C GLU A 275 17.05 10.62 0.44
N ALA A 276 16.12 9.73 0.06
CA ALA A 276 16.39 8.56 -0.75
C ALA A 276 15.45 8.54 -1.96
N GLY A 277 16.01 8.57 -3.17
CA GLY A 277 15.23 8.56 -4.42
C GLY A 277 14.72 7.19 -4.88
N ARG A 278 15.06 6.11 -4.15
CA ARG A 278 14.66 4.72 -4.41
C ARG A 278 14.70 3.92 -3.12
N GLN A 279 14.19 2.68 -3.14
CA GLN A 279 14.38 1.77 -2.01
C GLN A 279 15.87 1.54 -1.72
N MET A 280 16.31 1.91 -0.52
CA MET A 280 17.67 1.69 -0.02
C MET A 280 17.87 0.21 0.31
N LEU A 281 17.89 -0.61 -0.74
CA LEU A 281 18.05 -2.06 -0.72
C LEU A 281 19.11 -2.48 -1.75
N HIS A 282 20.08 -3.27 -1.30
CA HIS A 282 21.22 -3.71 -2.08
C HIS A 282 21.53 -5.18 -1.83
N ALA A 283 21.57 -6.00 -2.88
CA ALA A 283 22.04 -7.39 -2.83
C ALA A 283 23.56 -7.39 -2.67
N TRP A 284 24.02 -7.52 -1.43
CA TRP A 284 25.43 -7.32 -1.08
C TRP A 284 26.28 -8.56 -1.32
N LYS A 285 25.77 -9.76 -0.99
CA LYS A 285 26.53 -11.01 -1.08
C LYS A 285 25.65 -12.17 -1.53
N LEU A 286 26.20 -12.98 -2.44
CA LEU A 286 25.59 -14.21 -2.94
C LEU A 286 26.59 -15.36 -2.82
N VAL A 287 26.15 -16.48 -2.22
CA VAL A 287 26.93 -17.71 -2.11
C VAL A 287 26.16 -18.84 -2.74
N PHE A 288 26.76 -19.57 -3.68
CA PHE A 288 26.12 -20.70 -4.37
C PHE A 288 27.16 -21.72 -4.84
N PRO A 289 26.78 -23.01 -5.00
CA PRO A 289 27.64 -24.00 -5.63
C PRO A 289 27.86 -23.66 -7.11
N HIS A 290 29.11 -23.60 -7.54
CA HIS A 290 29.44 -23.40 -8.96
C HIS A 290 28.79 -24.51 -9.81
N PRO A 291 28.10 -24.21 -10.92
CA PRO A 291 27.39 -25.23 -11.68
C PRO A 291 28.31 -26.34 -12.19
N ARG A 292 29.54 -26.03 -12.61
CA ARG A 292 30.52 -27.05 -13.06
C ARG A 292 31.16 -27.84 -11.92
N THR A 293 31.68 -27.16 -10.89
CA THR A 293 32.54 -27.80 -9.88
C THR A 293 31.80 -28.23 -8.62
N GLY A 294 30.59 -27.73 -8.38
CA GLY A 294 29.83 -27.93 -7.15
C GLY A 294 30.40 -27.22 -5.91
N VAL A 295 31.58 -26.60 -6.02
CA VAL A 295 32.22 -25.88 -4.91
C VAL A 295 31.48 -24.57 -4.66
N LYS A 296 31.12 -24.29 -3.41
CA LYS A 296 30.51 -23.02 -3.02
C LYS A 296 31.46 -21.86 -3.27
N ARG A 297 31.01 -20.88 -4.05
CA ARG A 297 31.71 -19.61 -4.31
C ARG A 297 30.89 -18.46 -3.76
N GLN A 298 31.59 -17.41 -3.33
CA GLN A 298 31.00 -16.19 -2.80
C GLN A 298 31.36 -15.03 -3.72
N TYR A 299 30.35 -14.24 -4.06
CA TYR A 299 30.52 -13.00 -4.81
C TYR A 299 29.87 -11.84 -4.05
N MET A 300 30.48 -10.67 -4.13
CA MET A 300 30.05 -9.47 -3.41
C MET A 300 29.99 -8.27 -4.36
N ALA A 301 28.94 -7.47 -4.24
CA ALA A 301 28.85 -6.18 -4.89
C ALA A 301 29.17 -5.07 -3.88
N PRO A 302 29.95 -4.03 -4.26
CA PRO A 302 30.18 -2.90 -3.38
C PRO A 302 28.87 -2.14 -3.13
N PRO A 303 28.60 -1.67 -1.89
CA PRO A 303 27.44 -0.84 -1.63
C PRO A 303 27.48 0.44 -2.49
N PRO A 304 26.37 0.80 -3.16
CA PRO A 304 26.37 1.94 -4.07
C PRO A 304 26.51 3.28 -3.33
N PRO A 305 26.99 4.34 -3.99
CA PRO A 305 27.25 5.64 -3.36
C PRO A 305 26.03 6.25 -2.67
N ASP A 306 24.83 6.03 -3.20
CA ASP A 306 23.57 6.51 -2.62
C ASP A 306 23.27 5.84 -1.27
N LEU A 307 23.44 4.53 -1.16
CA LEU A 307 23.27 3.79 0.10
C LEU A 307 24.33 4.18 1.13
N LEU A 308 25.58 4.37 0.69
CA LEU A 308 26.67 4.84 1.57
C LEU A 308 26.44 6.25 2.09
N SER A 309 25.88 7.14 1.26
CA SER A 309 25.52 8.51 1.64
C SER A 309 24.32 8.52 2.58
N ALA A 310 23.40 7.56 2.39
CA ALA A 310 22.18 7.43 3.19
C ALA A 310 22.36 6.76 4.55
N ARG A 311 23.53 6.17 4.82
CA ARG A 311 23.72 5.34 6.02
C ARG A 311 23.57 6.17 7.31
N PRO A 312 22.82 5.68 8.31
CA PRO A 312 22.77 6.31 9.62
C PRO A 312 24.18 6.30 10.25
N GLY A 313 24.62 7.46 10.72
CA GLY A 313 25.96 7.64 11.27
C GLY A 313 26.18 6.80 12.53
N SER A 314 26.98 5.75 12.43
CA SER A 314 27.84 5.30 13.52
C SER A 314 29.19 4.92 12.94
N SER A 315 30.23 5.19 13.71
CA SER A 315 31.63 4.89 13.43
C SER A 315 31.86 3.40 13.14
N LEU A 316 31.63 2.99 11.89
CA LEU A 316 32.24 1.78 11.35
C LEU A 316 33.56 2.20 10.72
N GLN A 317 34.65 1.90 11.44
CA GLN A 317 35.99 1.85 10.88
C GLN A 317 35.90 1.07 9.56
N ALA A 318 36.44 1.67 8.51
CA ALA A 318 36.65 1.00 7.25
C ALA A 318 37.61 -0.17 7.48
N GLU A 319 37.08 -1.39 7.65
CA GLU A 319 37.84 -2.60 7.31
C GLU A 319 37.81 -2.76 5.79
N SER A 320 38.63 -1.95 5.14
CA SER A 320 39.12 -2.22 3.80
C SER A 320 40.19 -3.31 3.89
N GLN A 321 39.79 -4.57 4.00
CA GLN A 321 40.65 -5.72 3.69
C GLN A 321 39.80 -6.91 3.20
N PRO A 322 40.11 -7.49 2.02
CA PRO A 322 39.44 -8.71 1.58
C PRO A 322 39.89 -9.89 2.47
N PRO A 323 38.99 -10.83 2.83
CA PRO A 323 39.41 -12.01 3.56
C PRO A 323 40.31 -12.86 2.65
N GLY A 324 41.51 -13.20 3.16
CA GLY A 324 42.42 -14.14 2.51
C GLY A 324 41.78 -15.53 2.32
N PRO A 325 42.42 -16.40 1.52
CA PRO A 325 41.86 -17.71 1.17
C PRO A 325 41.69 -18.58 2.43
N PRO A 326 40.64 -19.43 2.49
CA PRO A 326 40.42 -20.30 3.62
C PRO A 326 41.52 -21.37 3.71
N PRO A 327 41.91 -21.81 4.93
CA PRO A 327 42.87 -22.89 5.08
C PRO A 327 42.31 -24.21 4.51
N PRO A 328 43.14 -25.05 3.90
CA PRO A 328 42.70 -26.31 3.33
C PRO A 328 42.44 -27.34 4.43
N GLY A 329 41.25 -27.93 4.39
CA GLY A 329 40.96 -29.18 5.07
C GLY A 329 39.96 -29.06 6.21
N LEU A 330 38.70 -29.36 5.91
CA LEU A 330 37.94 -30.23 6.80
C LEU A 330 36.92 -31.03 6.00
N ALA A 331 37.18 -32.33 5.98
CA ALA A 331 36.43 -33.34 5.28
C ALA A 331 34.97 -33.41 5.75
N THR A 332 34.13 -33.72 4.77
CA THR A 332 32.75 -34.18 4.87
C THR A 332 32.54 -35.20 6.00
N ARG A 333 31.55 -34.95 6.87
CA ARG A 333 30.85 -36.00 7.63
C ARG A 333 29.40 -36.09 7.14
N PRO A 334 28.83 -37.30 7.00
CA PRO A 334 27.47 -37.52 6.52
C PRO A 334 26.43 -37.20 7.63
N PRO A 335 25.14 -37.07 7.29
CA PRO A 335 24.14 -36.58 8.23
C PRO A 335 23.74 -37.70 9.19
N GLU A 336 24.13 -37.56 10.46
CA GLU A 336 23.53 -38.36 11.54
C GLU A 336 22.12 -37.85 11.83
N ARG A 337 21.15 -38.75 11.71
CA ARG A 337 19.81 -38.59 12.26
C ARG A 337 19.94 -38.51 13.78
N GLY A 338 19.68 -37.33 14.32
CA GLY A 338 19.64 -37.10 15.76
C GLY A 338 18.82 -35.86 16.05
N CYS A 339 17.58 -36.08 16.47
CA CYS A 339 16.72 -35.07 17.07
C CYS A 339 17.51 -34.36 18.20
N ARG A 340 17.82 -33.07 18.03
CA ARG A 340 18.24 -32.19 19.13
C ARG A 340 17.41 -30.93 19.08
N MET A 341 16.46 -30.87 20.01
CA MET A 341 15.86 -29.62 20.46
C MET A 341 17.00 -28.65 20.84
N SER A 342 16.95 -27.43 20.31
CA SER A 342 17.78 -26.33 20.76
C SER A 342 17.35 -25.88 22.17
N PRO A 343 18.29 -25.31 22.96
CA PRO A 343 18.10 -25.13 24.39
C PRO A 343 17.02 -24.08 24.68
N THR A 344 16.16 -24.42 25.63
CA THR A 344 15.24 -23.50 26.29
C THR A 344 16.01 -22.33 26.94
N PRO A 345 15.42 -21.12 26.97
CA PRO A 345 16.04 -19.98 27.63
C PRO A 345 16.19 -20.25 29.13
N THR A 346 17.43 -20.29 29.62
CA THR A 346 17.78 -20.52 31.03
C THR A 346 17.58 -19.29 31.92
N SER A 347 16.44 -18.60 31.77
CA SER A 347 15.95 -17.69 32.80
C SER A 347 14.53 -18.11 33.13
N PRO A 348 14.24 -18.51 34.38
CA PRO A 348 12.87 -18.82 34.80
C PRO A 348 11.90 -17.71 34.39
N GLU A 349 10.75 -18.04 33.79
CA GLU A 349 9.77 -17.05 33.30
C GLU A 349 9.31 -16.07 34.40
N TRP A 350 9.35 -16.49 35.67
CA TRP A 350 9.06 -15.63 36.83
C TRP A 350 10.06 -14.47 37.01
N LEU A 351 11.32 -14.61 36.57
CA LEU A 351 12.29 -13.51 36.61
C LEU A 351 11.92 -12.40 35.63
N ARG A 352 11.40 -12.75 34.44
CA ARG A 352 10.89 -11.75 33.48
C ARG A 352 9.60 -11.08 33.97
N PHE A 353 8.81 -11.77 34.78
CA PHE A 353 7.66 -11.19 35.47
C PHE A 353 8.09 -10.18 36.54
N LEU A 354 9.11 -10.52 37.34
CA LEU A 354 9.63 -9.68 38.44
C LEU A 354 10.25 -8.35 37.94
N PHE A 355 10.86 -8.34 36.75
CA PHE A 355 11.57 -7.19 36.18
C PHE A 355 10.75 -6.36 35.18
N ARG A 356 9.42 -6.48 35.15
CA ARG A 356 8.60 -5.49 34.44
C ARG A 356 8.77 -4.12 35.13
N PRO A 357 9.22 -3.05 34.44
CA PRO A 357 9.53 -1.76 35.07
C PRO A 357 8.34 -1.19 35.85
N VAL A 358 7.11 -1.45 35.39
CA VAL A 358 5.86 -1.08 36.06
C VAL A 358 5.61 -1.89 37.33
N LEU A 359 5.94 -3.19 37.36
CA LEU A 359 5.80 -4.02 38.56
C LEU A 359 6.79 -3.59 39.64
N VAL A 360 8.03 -3.29 39.26
CA VAL A 360 9.06 -2.77 40.16
C VAL A 360 8.62 -1.43 40.78
N ALA A 361 8.07 -0.53 39.97
CA ALA A 361 7.53 0.74 40.45
C ALA A 361 6.36 0.56 41.44
N ARG A 362 5.45 -0.40 41.19
CA ARG A 362 4.32 -0.71 42.09
C ARG A 362 4.76 -1.29 43.42
N VAL A 363 5.72 -2.21 43.41
CA VAL A 363 6.30 -2.77 44.64
C VAL A 363 6.99 -1.66 45.45
N PHE A 364 7.75 -0.79 44.78
CA PHE A 364 8.38 0.35 45.43
C PHE A 364 7.36 1.33 46.02
N PHE A 365 6.27 1.63 45.30
CA PHE A 365 5.20 2.50 45.77
C PHE A 365 4.51 1.95 47.03
N VAL A 366 4.15 0.67 47.04
CA VAL A 366 3.53 0.02 48.21
C VAL A 366 4.45 0.04 49.42
N LEU A 367 5.75 -0.18 49.22
CA LEU A 367 6.74 -0.11 50.31
C LEU A 367 6.87 1.33 50.83
N LEU A 368 6.92 2.32 49.94
CA LEU A 368 7.03 3.74 50.29
C LEU A 368 5.82 4.23 51.09
N THR A 369 4.59 3.89 50.66
CA THR A 369 3.36 4.31 51.35
C THR A 369 3.17 3.59 52.68
N SER A 370 3.55 2.31 52.76
CA SER A 370 3.52 1.55 54.02
C SER A 370 4.53 2.13 55.02
N TRP A 371 5.73 2.50 54.55
CA TRP A 371 6.74 3.16 55.37
C TRP A 371 6.32 4.58 55.78
N ALA A 372 5.71 5.35 54.89
CA ALA A 372 5.13 6.65 55.23
C ALA A 372 4.01 6.53 56.29
N GLY A 373 3.20 5.47 56.21
CA GLY A 373 2.23 5.12 57.25
C GLY A 373 2.90 4.87 58.61
N MET A 374 4.01 4.13 58.64
CA MET A 374 4.78 3.91 59.87
C MET A 374 5.31 5.22 60.48
N LEU A 375 5.80 6.15 59.66
CA LEU A 375 6.29 7.45 60.13
C LEU A 375 5.19 8.36 60.68
N LEU A 376 3.96 8.19 60.21
CA LEU A 376 2.78 8.91 60.73
C LEU A 376 2.29 8.33 62.08
N ALA A 377 2.70 7.11 62.44
CA ALA A 377 2.34 6.49 63.70
C ALA A 377 2.83 7.29 64.91
N ASP A 378 4.02 7.90 64.83
CA ASP A 378 4.61 8.70 65.91
C ASP A 378 3.85 10.02 66.16
N LYS A 379 2.90 10.40 65.30
CA LYS A 379 2.10 11.64 65.41
C LYS A 379 0.60 11.40 65.57
N GLY A 380 0.13 10.14 65.54
CA GLY A 380 -1.28 9.82 65.38
C GLY A 380 -1.97 9.37 66.68
N SER A 381 -2.90 10.18 67.21
CA SER A 381 -3.75 9.87 68.38
C SER A 381 -4.89 8.87 68.10
N LEU A 382 -4.94 8.29 66.90
CA LEU A 382 -6.06 7.47 66.41
C LEU A 382 -6.14 6.08 67.08
N VAL A 383 -5.01 5.54 67.55
CA VAL A 383 -4.98 4.22 68.22
C VAL A 383 -5.48 4.31 69.68
N GLU A 384 -5.23 5.44 70.36
CA GLU A 384 -5.80 5.70 71.69
C GLU A 384 -7.32 5.86 71.64
N PHE A 385 -7.86 6.41 70.54
CA PHE A 385 -9.30 6.58 70.33
C PHE A 385 -10.05 5.26 70.08
N LEU A 386 -9.40 4.26 69.45
CA LEU A 386 -10.01 2.97 69.10
C LEU A 386 -9.80 1.88 70.16
N GLY A 387 -9.02 2.13 71.21
CA GLY A 387 -8.83 1.21 72.35
C GLY A 387 -8.11 -0.10 72.00
N VAL A 388 -7.36 -0.15 70.90
CA VAL A 388 -6.69 -1.36 70.43
C VAL A 388 -5.24 -1.40 70.94
N THR A 389 -4.87 -2.45 71.69
CA THR A 389 -3.54 -2.64 72.31
C THR A 389 -2.44 -3.15 71.36
N PHE A 390 -2.60 -2.95 70.04
CA PHE A 390 -1.63 -3.41 69.04
C PHE A 390 -0.50 -2.38 68.81
N ASN A 391 0.63 -2.87 68.28
CA ASN A 391 1.76 -2.04 67.88
C ASN A 391 1.31 -0.95 66.88
N GLN A 392 1.31 0.31 67.32
CA GLN A 392 0.81 1.46 66.55
C GLN A 392 1.47 1.56 65.17
N GLN A 393 2.78 1.33 65.08
CA GLN A 393 3.52 1.41 63.82
C GLN A 393 3.01 0.40 62.79
N LEU A 394 2.65 -0.81 63.23
CA LEU A 394 2.12 -1.86 62.35
C LEU A 394 0.72 -1.52 61.85
N PHE A 395 -0.11 -0.89 62.70
CA PHE A 395 -1.46 -0.48 62.34
C PHE A 395 -1.46 0.60 61.24
N TYR A 396 -0.64 1.64 61.38
CA TYR A 396 -0.55 2.67 60.34
C TYR A 396 0.20 2.20 59.08
N ALA A 397 1.13 1.25 59.19
CA ALA A 397 1.71 0.57 58.03
C ALA A 397 0.65 -0.15 57.20
N LEU A 398 -0.26 -0.86 57.86
CA LEU A 398 -1.36 -1.58 57.21
C LEU A 398 -2.33 -0.62 56.51
N ILE A 399 -2.61 0.54 57.11
CA ILE A 399 -3.41 1.60 56.47
C ILE A 399 -2.70 2.10 55.20
N GLY A 400 -1.38 2.37 55.27
CA GLY A 400 -0.58 2.79 54.12
C GLY A 400 -0.50 1.74 53.01
N PHE A 401 -0.45 0.45 53.37
CA PHE A 401 -0.51 -0.67 52.44
C PHE A 401 -1.87 -0.75 51.75
N LEU A 402 -2.98 -0.70 52.50
CA LEU A 402 -4.34 -0.77 51.96
C LEU A 402 -4.62 0.41 51.01
N ALA A 403 -4.18 1.61 51.35
CA ALA A 403 -4.30 2.79 50.49
C ALA A 403 -3.57 2.59 49.15
N ALA A 404 -2.37 2.03 49.16
CA ALA A 404 -1.62 1.75 47.93
C ALA A 404 -2.29 0.68 47.06
N VAL A 405 -2.85 -0.36 47.67
CA VAL A 405 -3.61 -1.39 46.95
C VAL A 405 -4.84 -0.77 46.25
N VAL A 406 -5.58 0.11 46.94
CA VAL A 406 -6.73 0.80 46.36
C VAL A 406 -6.30 1.67 45.17
N ILE A 407 -5.20 2.41 45.28
CA ILE A 407 -4.69 3.27 44.19
C ILE A 407 -4.30 2.42 42.97
N ILE A 408 -3.62 1.28 43.18
CA ILE A 408 -3.24 0.37 42.09
C ILE A 408 -4.48 -0.26 41.42
N ILE A 409 -5.52 -0.58 42.19
CA ILE A 409 -6.81 -1.06 41.65
C ILE A 409 -7.47 0.03 40.79
N VAL A 410 -7.45 1.29 41.24
CA VAL A 410 -7.98 2.42 40.48
C VAL A 410 -7.17 2.65 39.20
N GLU A 411 -5.84 2.61 39.26
CA GLU A 411 -4.95 2.69 38.09
C GLU A 411 -5.29 1.61 37.05
N TYR A 412 -5.44 0.36 37.50
CA TYR A 412 -5.81 -0.75 36.62
C TYR A 412 -7.23 -0.60 36.04
N ALA A 413 -8.16 -0.07 36.83
CA ALA A 413 -9.52 0.20 36.37
C ALA A 413 -9.56 1.36 35.36
N THR A 414 -8.64 2.34 35.46
CA THR A 414 -8.56 3.45 34.50
C THR A 414 -8.02 3.02 33.14
N ASP A 415 -7.16 2.00 33.06
CA ASP A 415 -6.68 1.44 31.79
C ASP A 415 -7.80 0.81 30.95
N ALA A 416 -8.89 0.38 31.60
CA ALA A 416 -10.08 -0.18 30.93
C ALA A 416 -11.07 0.90 30.43
N ILE A 417 -10.87 2.18 30.77
CA ILE A 417 -11.80 3.26 30.48
C ILE A 417 -11.18 4.23 29.47
N SER A 418 -11.91 4.54 28.40
CA SER A 418 -11.48 5.54 27.41
C SER A 418 -11.18 6.89 28.06
N SER A 419 -10.05 7.51 27.71
CA SER A 419 -9.59 8.81 28.22
C SER A 419 -10.63 9.94 28.05
N HIS A 420 -11.47 9.86 27.02
CA HIS A 420 -12.59 10.78 26.79
C HIS A 420 -13.67 10.69 27.89
N LYS A 421 -13.99 9.48 28.37
CA LYS A 421 -15.01 9.28 29.40
C LYS A 421 -14.55 9.81 30.76
N ILE A 422 -13.25 9.74 31.04
CA ILE A 422 -12.64 10.28 32.27
C ILE A 422 -12.74 11.82 32.27
N LEU A 423 -12.44 12.47 31.15
CA LEU A 423 -12.55 13.92 31.01
C LEU A 423 -14.00 14.41 31.18
N MET A 424 -14.96 13.74 30.53
CA MET A 424 -16.38 14.07 30.65
C MET A 424 -16.91 13.84 32.07
N ALA A 425 -16.47 12.79 32.75
CA ALA A 425 -16.79 12.56 34.16
C ALA A 425 -16.29 13.71 35.05
N ALA A 426 -15.05 14.19 34.84
CA ALA A 426 -14.49 15.30 35.60
C ALA A 426 -15.25 16.62 35.35
N MET A 427 -15.61 16.92 34.10
CA MET A 427 -16.44 18.08 33.76
C MET A 427 -17.84 17.99 34.39
N GLY A 428 -18.47 16.81 34.34
CA GLY A 428 -19.76 16.54 34.96
C GLY A 428 -19.74 16.70 36.48
N ALA A 429 -18.71 16.18 37.14
CA ALA A 429 -18.50 16.36 38.58
C ALA A 429 -18.38 17.84 38.95
N THR A 430 -17.60 18.60 38.18
CA THR A 430 -17.37 20.03 38.43
C THR A 430 -18.67 20.82 38.28
N ALA A 431 -19.43 20.59 37.21
CA ALA A 431 -20.74 21.21 37.01
C ALA A 431 -21.71 20.83 38.13
N GLY A 432 -21.75 19.56 38.54
CA GLY A 432 -22.55 19.07 39.66
C GLY A 432 -22.23 19.76 40.98
N LEU A 433 -20.95 20.00 41.28
CA LEU A 433 -20.52 20.72 42.48
C LEU A 433 -20.91 22.21 42.46
N VAL A 434 -20.88 22.84 41.27
CA VAL A 434 -21.40 24.21 41.10
C VAL A 434 -22.90 24.26 41.39
N PHE A 435 -23.68 23.32 40.84
CA PHE A 435 -25.12 23.22 41.16
C PHE A 435 -25.36 22.93 42.64
N ALA A 436 -24.57 22.07 43.27
CA ALA A 436 -24.65 21.82 44.71
C ALA A 436 -24.46 23.11 45.51
N SER A 437 -23.48 23.94 45.13
CA SER A 437 -23.18 25.21 45.80
C SER A 437 -24.31 26.24 45.70
N LEU A 438 -25.13 26.17 44.65
CA LEU A 438 -26.31 27.01 44.46
C LEU A 438 -27.57 26.43 45.13
N ALA A 439 -27.66 25.11 45.26
CA ALA A 439 -28.85 24.43 45.78
C ALA A 439 -28.91 24.38 47.31
N TYR A 440 -27.79 24.13 48.00
CA TYR A 440 -27.80 23.96 49.45
C TYR A 440 -28.29 25.19 50.25
N PRO A 441 -28.08 26.46 49.84
CA PRO A 441 -28.58 27.63 50.57
C PRO A 441 -30.12 27.74 50.58
N ILE A 442 -30.81 27.02 49.69
CA ILE A 442 -32.28 27.00 49.61
C ILE A 442 -32.87 26.10 50.70
N ILE A 443 -32.08 25.16 51.24
CA ILE A 443 -32.52 24.24 52.29
C ILE A 443 -32.59 25.00 53.62
N PRO A 444 -33.77 25.15 54.24
CA PRO A 444 -33.91 25.87 55.50
C PRO A 444 -33.10 25.21 56.62
N ALA A 445 -32.53 26.04 57.50
CA ALA A 445 -31.76 25.56 58.65
C ALA A 445 -32.57 24.70 59.64
N SER A 446 -33.91 24.73 59.56
CA SER A 446 -34.81 23.86 60.32
C SER A 446 -34.79 22.40 59.85
N VAL A 447 -34.35 22.13 58.62
CA VAL A 447 -34.32 20.80 58.02
C VAL A 447 -32.96 20.14 58.21
N ALA A 448 -31.88 20.88 58.01
CA ALA A 448 -30.51 20.38 58.18
C ALA A 448 -29.53 21.51 58.50
N SER A 449 -28.44 21.19 59.20
CA SER A 449 -27.35 22.16 59.40
C SER A 449 -26.73 22.55 58.04
N PRO A 450 -26.23 23.79 57.87
CA PRO A 450 -25.64 24.23 56.60
C PRO A 450 -24.49 23.33 56.10
N HIS A 451 -23.69 22.79 57.03
CA HIS A 451 -22.61 21.86 56.70
C HIS A 451 -23.14 20.51 56.22
N THR A 452 -24.18 19.98 56.88
CA THR A 452 -24.82 18.72 56.49
C THR A 452 -25.53 18.85 55.15
N ALA A 453 -26.26 19.95 54.93
CA ALA A 453 -26.94 20.24 53.67
C ALA A 453 -25.94 20.37 52.51
N ARG A 454 -24.84 21.11 52.70
CA ARG A 454 -23.78 21.25 51.70
C ARG A 454 -23.15 19.90 51.33
N MET A 455 -22.89 19.05 52.33
CA MET A 455 -22.30 17.72 52.11
C MET A 455 -23.25 16.83 51.29
N ILE A 456 -24.53 16.76 51.68
CA ILE A 456 -25.55 15.94 50.99
C ILE A 456 -25.74 16.42 49.54
N CYS A 457 -25.91 17.74 49.34
CA CYS A 457 -26.05 18.31 48.00
C CYS A 457 -24.81 18.04 47.13
N SER A 458 -23.61 18.18 47.68
CA SER A 458 -22.36 17.96 46.91
C SER A 458 -22.22 16.52 46.46
N LEU A 459 -22.57 15.54 47.30
CA LEU A 459 -22.56 14.13 46.95
C LEU A 459 -23.61 13.79 45.89
N MET A 460 -24.85 14.25 46.10
CA MET A 460 -25.95 13.96 45.17
C MET A 460 -25.73 14.59 43.79
N PHE A 461 -25.46 15.89 43.73
CA PHE A 461 -25.26 16.60 42.46
C PHE A 461 -23.93 16.26 41.80
N GLY A 462 -22.86 15.99 42.58
CA GLY A 462 -21.59 15.51 42.05
C GLY A 462 -21.73 14.17 41.34
N TYR A 463 -22.39 13.19 41.98
CA TYR A 463 -22.67 11.89 41.36
C TYR A 463 -23.60 12.01 40.14
N PHE A 464 -24.69 12.79 40.27
CA PHE A 464 -25.62 12.99 39.17
C PHE A 464 -24.96 13.67 37.96
N GLY A 465 -24.08 14.65 38.20
CA GLY A 465 -23.30 15.33 37.17
C GLY A 465 -22.37 14.38 36.41
N ILE A 466 -21.67 13.49 37.12
CA ILE A 466 -20.82 12.45 36.50
C ILE A 466 -21.67 11.51 35.64
N VAL A 467 -22.76 10.98 36.18
CA VAL A 467 -23.62 10.01 35.46
C VAL A 467 -24.24 10.65 34.22
N LEU A 468 -24.73 11.88 34.32
CA LEU A 468 -25.32 12.60 33.20
C LEU A 468 -24.30 12.87 32.10
N ALA A 469 -23.09 13.31 32.48
CA ALA A 469 -22.00 13.61 31.56
C ALA A 469 -21.46 12.37 30.86
N ILE A 470 -21.32 11.23 31.56
CA ILE A 470 -20.90 9.96 30.95
C ILE A 470 -22.01 9.43 30.02
N LYS A 471 -23.28 9.47 30.45
CA LYS A 471 -24.42 8.97 29.66
C LYS A 471 -24.64 9.78 28.38
N HIS A 472 -24.25 11.06 28.38
CA HIS A 472 -24.31 11.94 27.20
C HIS A 472 -22.95 12.19 26.56
N ALA A 473 -21.88 11.53 27.01
CA ALA A 473 -20.53 11.73 26.51
C ALA A 473 -20.44 11.46 25.00
N GLU A 474 -21.24 10.51 24.49
CA GLU A 474 -21.26 10.18 23.06
C GLU A 474 -21.98 11.23 22.19
N ARG A 475 -22.74 12.17 22.78
CA ARG A 475 -23.39 13.27 22.05
C ARG A 475 -22.55 14.56 22.00
N PHE A 476 -21.56 14.68 22.89
CA PHE A 476 -20.66 15.83 22.95
C PHE A 476 -19.35 15.49 22.23
N HIS A 477 -19.35 15.68 20.92
CA HIS A 477 -18.11 15.66 20.15
C HIS A 477 -17.29 16.92 20.48
N LEU A 478 -16.18 16.76 21.21
CA LEU A 478 -15.18 17.79 21.53
C LEU A 478 -14.60 18.51 20.30
N SER A 479 -14.83 17.98 19.08
CA SER A 479 -14.43 18.60 17.82
C SER A 479 -15.09 19.96 17.55
N ARG A 480 -16.28 20.24 18.11
CA ARG A 480 -16.94 21.56 17.96
C ARG A 480 -16.16 22.71 18.62
N LEU A 481 -15.48 22.47 19.75
CA LEU A 481 -14.66 23.49 20.39
C LEU A 481 -13.29 23.63 19.70
N GLN A 482 -12.74 22.53 19.21
CA GLN A 482 -11.49 22.54 18.43
C GLN A 482 -11.67 23.26 17.09
N PHE A 483 -12.86 23.19 16.49
CA PHE A 483 -13.28 23.90 15.28
C PHE A 483 -13.39 25.43 15.48
N LEU A 484 -13.90 25.88 16.63
CA LEU A 484 -13.98 27.31 16.98
C LEU A 484 -12.62 27.93 17.34
N LEU A 485 -11.66 27.10 17.77
CA LEU A 485 -10.33 27.54 18.23
C LEU A 485 -9.22 27.32 17.20
N SER A 486 -9.51 26.68 16.06
CA SER A 486 -8.56 26.49 14.96
C SER A 486 -8.96 27.38 13.78
N PRO A 487 -8.31 28.53 13.56
CA PRO A 487 -8.52 29.32 12.36
C PRO A 487 -7.80 28.61 11.20
N SER A 488 -8.41 27.56 10.65
CA SER A 488 -8.06 27.11 9.30
C SER A 488 -8.68 28.13 8.35
N ALA A 489 -7.85 28.88 7.62
CA ALA A 489 -8.28 29.97 6.74
C ALA A 489 -9.14 29.50 5.53
N GLU A 490 -9.28 28.20 5.32
CA GLU A 490 -9.99 27.61 4.18
C GLU A 490 -11.32 26.99 4.60
N ALA A 491 -12.38 27.32 3.85
CA ALA A 491 -13.72 26.76 4.03
C ALA A 491 -13.70 25.22 3.90
N PRO A 492 -14.49 24.50 4.72
CA PRO A 492 -14.60 23.05 4.63
C PRO A 492 -15.14 22.62 3.27
N LYS A 493 -14.81 21.40 2.83
CA LYS A 493 -15.18 20.85 1.52
C LYS A 493 -16.17 19.70 1.70
N VAL A 494 -17.35 19.82 1.12
CA VAL A 494 -18.40 18.79 1.17
C VAL A 494 -18.32 17.93 -0.08
N LEU A 495 -18.28 16.60 0.09
CA LEU A 495 -18.25 15.67 -1.04
C LEU A 495 -19.66 15.21 -1.43
N ASP A 496 -19.93 15.27 -2.73
CA ASP A 496 -21.08 14.66 -3.38
C ASP A 496 -20.85 13.14 -3.66
N SER A 497 -21.93 12.35 -3.72
CA SER A 497 -21.90 10.91 -4.01
C SER A 497 -21.27 10.62 -5.37
N SER A 498 -21.54 11.46 -6.38
CA SER A 498 -20.99 11.32 -7.73
C SER A 498 -19.45 11.38 -7.76
N VAL A 499 -18.87 12.22 -6.91
CA VAL A 499 -17.42 12.42 -6.78
C VAL A 499 -16.76 11.26 -6.06
N ILE A 500 -17.42 10.77 -5.01
CA ILE A 500 -16.95 9.63 -4.24
C ILE A 500 -16.93 8.36 -5.10
N ILE A 501 -18.00 8.12 -5.88
CA ILE A 501 -18.11 6.95 -6.77
C ILE A 501 -17.11 7.01 -7.93
N ASP A 502 -16.84 8.20 -8.46
CA ASP A 502 -15.86 8.43 -9.53
C ASP A 502 -14.43 8.12 -9.07
N GLY A 503 -14.10 8.44 -7.81
CA GLY A 503 -12.88 8.01 -7.11
C GLY A 503 -11.66 8.92 -7.30
N ARG A 504 -11.64 9.82 -8.29
CA ARG A 504 -10.52 10.76 -8.51
C ARG A 504 -10.27 11.71 -7.33
N ILE A 505 -11.29 11.94 -6.49
CA ILE A 505 -11.16 12.76 -5.27
C ILE A 505 -10.09 12.23 -4.31
N ARG A 506 -9.86 10.92 -4.28
CA ARG A 506 -8.80 10.30 -3.49
C ARG A 506 -7.44 10.84 -3.90
N GLU A 507 -7.13 10.80 -5.19
CA GLU A 507 -5.86 11.26 -5.75
C GLU A 507 -5.69 12.77 -5.54
N LEU A 508 -6.77 13.55 -5.71
CA LEU A 508 -6.72 15.00 -5.49
C LEU A 508 -6.44 15.38 -4.02
N ILE A 509 -6.96 14.61 -3.06
CA ILE A 509 -6.66 14.79 -1.64
C ILE A 509 -5.24 14.30 -1.32
N GLU A 510 -4.83 13.16 -1.87
CA GLU A 510 -3.50 12.59 -1.70
C GLU A 510 -2.39 13.53 -2.21
N LEU A 511 -2.62 14.18 -3.36
CA LEU A 511 -1.75 15.20 -3.95
C LEU A 511 -1.86 16.58 -3.29
N GLN A 512 -2.71 16.73 -2.26
CA GLN A 512 -2.97 18.00 -1.56
C GLN A 512 -3.48 19.13 -2.46
N VAL A 513 -4.17 18.78 -3.56
CA VAL A 513 -4.88 19.73 -4.42
C VAL A 513 -6.12 20.25 -3.70
N ILE A 514 -6.85 19.35 -3.04
CA ILE A 514 -7.96 19.70 -2.14
C ILE A 514 -7.40 19.86 -0.73
N LYS A 515 -7.57 21.06 -0.17
CA LYS A 515 -7.11 21.44 1.18
C LYS A 515 -8.31 21.80 2.06
N GLY A 516 -8.09 21.80 3.38
CA GLY A 516 -9.12 22.04 4.38
C GLY A 516 -9.77 20.77 4.93
N ALA A 517 -10.77 20.95 5.80
CA ALA A 517 -11.56 19.84 6.34
C ALA A 517 -12.48 19.27 5.26
N VAL A 518 -12.62 17.94 5.22
CA VAL A 518 -13.48 17.26 4.23
C VAL A 518 -14.66 16.66 4.96
N LEU A 519 -15.88 16.99 4.52
CA LEU A 519 -17.12 16.59 5.15
C LEU A 519 -17.90 15.66 4.22
N VAL A 520 -18.39 14.55 4.77
CA VAL A 520 -19.31 13.64 4.08
C VAL A 520 -20.57 13.50 4.93
N PRO A 521 -21.71 14.09 4.52
CA PRO A 521 -22.97 13.96 5.26
C PRO A 521 -23.49 12.53 5.26
N THR A 522 -24.19 12.13 6.33
CA THR A 522 -24.77 10.78 6.46
C THR A 522 -25.79 10.46 5.37
N PHE A 523 -26.55 11.43 4.88
CA PHE A 523 -27.47 11.19 3.75
C PHE A 523 -26.75 10.85 2.43
N VAL A 524 -25.52 11.34 2.21
CA VAL A 524 -24.68 10.98 1.05
C VAL A 524 -24.17 9.54 1.20
N LEU A 525 -23.76 9.16 2.43
CA LEU A 525 -23.38 7.79 2.74
C LEU A 525 -24.55 6.82 2.50
N ASN A 526 -25.75 7.20 2.95
CA ASN A 526 -26.97 6.41 2.76
C ASN A 526 -27.31 6.25 1.26
N GLU A 527 -27.11 7.29 0.46
CA GLU A 527 -27.29 7.21 -1.00
C GLU A 527 -26.31 6.22 -1.63
N ILE A 528 -25.03 6.27 -1.26
CA ILE A 528 -24.00 5.33 -1.76
C ILE A 528 -24.33 3.89 -1.35
N GLN A 529 -24.79 3.67 -0.11
CA GLN A 529 -25.24 2.36 0.37
C GLN A 529 -26.46 1.86 -0.42
N ALA A 530 -27.46 2.70 -0.65
CA ALA A 530 -28.62 2.35 -1.46
C ALA A 530 -28.23 1.96 -2.91
N ILE A 531 -27.20 2.61 -3.47
CA ILE A 531 -26.63 2.23 -4.78
C ILE A 531 -25.90 0.88 -4.69
N ALA A 532 -25.19 0.61 -3.60
CA ALA A 532 -24.47 -0.66 -3.36
C ALA A 532 -25.42 -1.86 -3.12
N ASP A 533 -26.61 -1.59 -2.60
CA ASP A 533 -27.65 -2.60 -2.37
C ASP A 533 -28.61 -2.78 -3.56
N SER A 534 -28.39 -2.05 -4.65
CA SER A 534 -29.17 -2.18 -5.87
C SER A 534 -29.12 -3.59 -6.47
N ASN A 535 -30.25 -4.04 -7.05
CA ASN A 535 -30.34 -5.29 -7.80
C ASN A 535 -29.63 -5.23 -9.17
N ASP A 536 -29.31 -4.03 -9.66
CA ASP A 536 -28.55 -3.86 -10.91
C ASP A 536 -27.05 -4.08 -10.64
N PRO A 537 -26.40 -5.07 -11.30
CA PRO A 537 -24.98 -5.37 -11.08
C PRO A 537 -24.05 -4.19 -11.37
N ASN A 538 -24.39 -3.31 -12.31
CA ASN A 538 -23.56 -2.14 -12.63
C ASN A 538 -23.69 -1.05 -11.55
N ARG A 539 -24.92 -0.77 -11.08
CA ARG A 539 -25.15 0.18 -9.98
C ARG A 539 -24.52 -0.34 -8.69
N LYS A 540 -24.71 -1.62 -8.39
CA LYS A 540 -24.08 -2.31 -7.25
C LYS A 540 -22.56 -2.18 -7.24
N ALA A 541 -21.90 -2.39 -8.39
CA ALA A 541 -20.46 -2.24 -8.52
C ALA A 541 -20.00 -0.79 -8.26
N ARG A 542 -20.76 0.22 -8.75
CA ARG A 542 -20.47 1.63 -8.48
C ARG A 542 -20.65 2.01 -7.02
N GLY A 543 -21.70 1.53 -6.36
CA GLY A 543 -21.94 1.78 -4.93
C GLY A 543 -20.84 1.17 -4.05
N ARG A 544 -20.44 -0.08 -4.33
CA ARG A 544 -19.30 -0.74 -3.65
C ARG A 544 -18.01 0.05 -3.82
N ARG A 545 -17.73 0.51 -5.04
CA ARG A 545 -16.59 1.38 -5.31
C ARG A 545 -16.65 2.67 -4.49
N GLY A 546 -17.82 3.30 -4.38
CA GLY A 546 -18.00 4.50 -3.54
C GLY A 546 -17.70 4.24 -2.06
N LEU A 547 -18.13 3.11 -1.52
CA LEU A 547 -17.81 2.71 -0.14
C LEU A 547 -16.31 2.44 0.06
N GLU A 548 -15.66 1.75 -0.88
CA GLU A 548 -14.21 1.51 -0.87
C GLU A 548 -13.40 2.82 -0.92
N ILE A 549 -13.86 3.81 -1.70
CA ILE A 549 -13.23 5.13 -1.76
C ILE A 549 -13.41 5.86 -0.44
N LEU A 550 -14.58 5.82 0.20
CA LEU A 550 -14.78 6.42 1.53
C LEU A 550 -13.88 5.79 2.58
N GLU A 551 -13.73 4.47 2.58
CA GLU A 551 -12.81 3.76 3.47
C GLU A 551 -11.36 4.20 3.23
N SER A 552 -10.93 4.24 1.97
CA SER A 552 -9.60 4.74 1.58
C SER A 552 -9.38 6.21 1.98
N LEU A 553 -10.41 7.05 1.84
CA LEU A 553 -10.34 8.47 2.23
C LEU A 553 -10.19 8.63 3.74
N ARG A 554 -10.76 7.73 4.56
CA ARG A 554 -10.56 7.75 6.02
C ARG A 554 -9.11 7.43 6.41
N GLU A 555 -8.42 6.60 5.64
CA GLU A 555 -7.02 6.26 5.89
C GLU A 555 -6.07 7.42 5.51
N ILE A 556 -6.38 8.11 4.41
CA ILE A 556 -5.50 9.14 3.82
C ILE A 556 -5.79 10.53 4.40
N CYS A 557 -7.06 10.87 4.64
CA CYS A 557 -7.50 12.19 5.04
C CYS A 557 -7.86 12.21 6.53
N ARG A 558 -6.92 12.66 7.37
CA ARG A 558 -7.13 12.81 8.82
C ARG A 558 -8.22 13.82 9.19
N THR A 559 -8.55 14.72 8.26
CA THR A 559 -9.57 15.77 8.42
C THR A 559 -10.91 15.39 7.79
N LEU A 560 -11.07 14.13 7.35
CA LEU A 560 -12.34 13.60 6.88
C LEU A 560 -13.27 13.34 8.07
N GLU A 561 -14.42 14.02 8.09
CA GLU A 561 -15.45 13.86 9.12
C GLU A 561 -16.77 13.43 8.48
N LEU A 562 -17.39 12.40 9.08
CA LEU A 562 -18.76 12.02 8.76
C LEU A 562 -19.70 12.93 9.55
N ALA A 563 -20.47 13.74 8.84
CA ALA A 563 -21.39 14.68 9.48
C ALA A 563 -22.76 14.01 9.66
N ASP A 564 -23.11 13.71 10.92
CA ASP A 564 -24.40 13.12 11.27
C ASP A 564 -25.51 14.18 11.27
N LYS A 565 -26.03 14.44 10.07
CA LYS A 565 -27.09 15.43 9.84
C LYS A 565 -27.89 15.10 8.60
N ASP A 566 -29.21 15.17 8.73
CA ASP A 566 -30.16 14.95 7.64
C ASP A 566 -31.24 16.05 7.64
N TYR A 567 -31.89 16.24 6.48
CA TYR A 567 -32.97 17.21 6.26
C TYR A 567 -34.23 16.47 5.82
N PRO A 568 -35.10 16.04 6.74
CA PRO A 568 -36.27 15.23 6.41
C PRO A 568 -37.31 15.97 5.54
N ASP A 569 -37.31 17.30 5.55
CA ASP A 569 -38.21 18.14 4.74
C ASP A 569 -37.80 18.23 3.26
N LEU A 570 -36.59 17.73 2.92
CA LEU A 570 -36.06 17.72 1.56
C LEU A 570 -35.99 16.29 1.04
N THR A 571 -36.55 16.02 -0.14
CA THR A 571 -36.58 14.68 -0.73
C THR A 571 -35.33 14.35 -1.55
N GLU A 572 -34.86 15.31 -2.35
CA GLU A 572 -33.70 15.12 -3.24
C GLU A 572 -32.38 15.37 -2.50
N VAL A 573 -31.40 14.47 -2.71
CA VAL A 573 -30.07 14.56 -2.10
C VAL A 573 -29.34 15.85 -2.50
N ASP A 574 -29.50 16.29 -3.74
CA ASP A 574 -28.96 17.54 -4.28
C ASP A 574 -29.38 18.76 -3.47
N ASN A 575 -30.67 18.85 -3.11
CA ASN A 575 -31.20 19.94 -2.29
C ASN A 575 -30.67 19.86 -0.85
N LYS A 576 -30.51 18.64 -0.31
CA LYS A 576 -29.88 18.43 1.00
C LYS A 576 -28.42 18.87 1.01
N LEU A 577 -27.66 18.58 -0.05
CA LEU A 577 -26.27 19.01 -0.21
C LEU A 577 -26.14 20.53 -0.23
N VAL A 578 -26.96 21.21 -1.01
CA VAL A 578 -26.97 22.69 -1.10
C VAL A 578 -27.28 23.31 0.27
N GLN A 579 -28.32 22.80 0.96
CA GLN A 579 -28.67 23.29 2.29
C GLN A 579 -27.56 23.04 3.32
N PHE A 580 -26.95 21.85 3.28
CA PHE A 580 -25.82 21.48 4.15
C PHE A 580 -24.61 22.41 3.95
N CYS A 581 -24.23 22.68 2.70
CA CYS A 581 -23.11 23.56 2.38
C CYS A 581 -23.34 24.99 2.89
N ARG A 582 -24.57 25.53 2.76
CA ARG A 582 -24.90 26.87 3.27
C ARG A 582 -24.75 26.99 4.78
N GLU A 583 -25.24 25.99 5.51
CA GLU A 583 -25.22 26.04 6.97
C GLU A 583 -23.81 25.83 7.53
N MET A 584 -23.03 24.97 6.88
CA MET A 584 -21.63 24.71 7.24
C MET A 584 -20.64 25.74 6.68
N GLN A 585 -21.12 26.71 5.89
CA GLN A 585 -20.29 27.64 5.12
C GLN A 585 -19.16 26.92 4.35
N ALA A 586 -19.54 25.83 3.69
CA ALA A 586 -18.65 24.90 3.03
C ALA A 586 -18.69 25.04 1.51
N ASP A 587 -17.58 24.72 0.84
CA ASP A 587 -17.52 24.59 -0.60
C ASP A 587 -17.95 23.18 -1.02
N LEU A 588 -18.65 23.07 -2.15
CA LEU A 588 -19.14 21.79 -2.67
C LEU A 588 -18.16 21.20 -3.67
N ILE A 589 -17.87 19.90 -3.57
CA ILE A 589 -17.13 19.14 -4.59
C ILE A 589 -18.11 18.18 -5.28
N THR A 590 -18.35 18.40 -6.57
CA THR A 590 -19.26 17.58 -7.39
C THR A 590 -18.69 17.31 -8.79
N ASN A 591 -19.17 16.26 -9.45
CA ASN A 591 -18.93 16.01 -10.88
C ASN A 591 -20.16 16.39 -11.73
N ASP A 592 -21.30 16.68 -11.09
CA ASP A 592 -22.55 16.97 -11.74
C ASP A 592 -22.67 18.47 -12.07
N TYR A 593 -22.88 18.75 -13.36
CA TYR A 593 -23.01 20.10 -13.88
C TYR A 593 -24.32 20.80 -13.47
N ASN A 594 -25.41 20.04 -13.29
CA ASN A 594 -26.69 20.57 -12.83
C ASN A 594 -26.61 20.96 -11.36
N LEU A 595 -26.05 20.10 -10.51
CA LEU A 595 -25.84 20.41 -9.10
C LEU A 595 -24.90 21.61 -8.93
N GLN A 596 -23.83 21.70 -9.73
CA GLN A 596 -22.96 22.88 -9.76
C GLN A 596 -23.74 24.17 -10.04
N LYS A 597 -24.61 24.19 -11.06
CA LYS A 597 -25.43 25.38 -11.39
C LYS A 597 -26.35 25.77 -10.24
N ILE A 598 -27.02 24.79 -9.63
CA ILE A 598 -27.92 25.02 -8.50
C ILE A 598 -27.14 25.59 -7.30
N ALA A 599 -26.01 24.98 -6.95
CA ALA A 599 -25.16 25.45 -5.84
C ALA A 599 -24.63 26.88 -6.08
N GLN A 600 -24.24 27.22 -7.32
CA GLN A 600 -23.79 28.57 -7.68
C GLN A 600 -24.90 29.61 -7.54
N LEU A 601 -26.15 29.29 -7.89
CA LEU A 601 -27.31 30.19 -7.66
C LEU A 601 -27.50 30.51 -6.17
N HIS A 602 -27.14 29.57 -5.29
CA HIS A 602 -27.16 29.74 -3.84
C HIS A 602 -25.87 30.36 -3.28
N LYS A 603 -24.96 30.85 -4.14
CA LYS A 603 -23.67 31.47 -3.78
C LYS A 603 -22.73 30.54 -3.00
N ILE A 604 -22.79 29.25 -3.28
CA ILE A 604 -21.84 28.25 -2.76
C ILE A 604 -20.68 28.13 -3.77
N THR A 605 -19.44 28.13 -3.29
CA THR A 605 -18.29 27.83 -4.14
C THR A 605 -18.32 26.35 -4.53
N VAL A 606 -18.13 26.05 -5.81
CA VAL A 606 -18.15 24.67 -6.32
C VAL A 606 -16.81 24.33 -6.95
N ILE A 607 -16.25 23.18 -6.58
CA ILE A 607 -15.07 22.58 -7.21
C ILE A 607 -15.55 21.39 -8.05
N ASN A 608 -15.53 21.54 -9.38
CA ASN A 608 -15.85 20.44 -10.28
C ASN A 608 -14.58 19.72 -10.74
N ILE A 609 -14.45 18.43 -10.42
CA ILE A 609 -13.25 17.64 -10.77
C ILE A 609 -13.11 17.51 -12.29
N ASN A 610 -14.21 17.50 -13.05
CA ASN A 610 -14.16 17.47 -14.50
C ASN A 610 -13.59 18.78 -15.08
N GLU A 611 -13.84 19.93 -14.42
CA GLU A 611 -13.24 21.20 -14.81
C GLU A 611 -11.74 21.21 -14.53
N ILE A 612 -11.30 20.68 -13.38
CA ILE A 612 -9.88 20.51 -13.05
C ILE A 612 -9.20 19.62 -14.10
N ALA A 613 -9.79 18.47 -14.41
CA ALA A 613 -9.24 17.53 -15.38
C ALA A 613 -9.11 18.16 -16.78
N ASN A 614 -10.06 19.00 -17.18
CA ASN A 614 -10.00 19.72 -18.45
C ASN A 614 -8.95 20.85 -18.43
N ALA A 615 -8.79 21.55 -17.30
CA ALA A 615 -7.81 22.62 -17.14
C ALA A 615 -6.35 22.12 -17.15
N LEU A 616 -6.13 20.86 -16.73
CA LEU A 616 -4.81 20.23 -16.71
C LEU A 616 -4.41 19.58 -18.06
N ARG A 617 -5.27 19.57 -19.08
CA ARG A 617 -4.90 19.02 -20.38
C ARG A 617 -3.82 19.89 -21.05
N PRO A 618 -2.79 19.29 -21.68
CA PRO A 618 -1.79 20.02 -22.45
C PRO A 618 -2.44 20.99 -23.42
N THR A 619 -1.95 22.24 -23.44
CA THR A 619 -2.45 23.25 -24.37
C THR A 619 -1.55 23.24 -25.59
N VAL A 620 -2.10 22.78 -26.71
CA VAL A 620 -1.45 22.87 -28.02
C VAL A 620 -1.73 24.25 -28.61
N TYR A 621 -0.72 24.90 -29.18
CA TYR A 621 -0.82 26.21 -29.83
C TYR A 621 -0.78 26.09 -31.36
N ILE A 622 -1.42 27.02 -32.06
CA ILE A 622 -1.30 27.12 -33.52
C ILE A 622 0.15 27.49 -33.87
N GLY A 623 0.76 26.75 -34.78
CA GLY A 623 2.16 26.87 -35.17
C GLY A 623 3.14 26.11 -34.26
N GLU A 624 2.67 25.47 -33.19
CA GLU A 624 3.51 24.59 -32.36
C GLU A 624 3.93 23.35 -33.14
N ASN A 625 5.17 22.92 -32.94
CA ASN A 625 5.73 21.75 -33.60
C ASN A 625 5.95 20.63 -32.59
N PHE A 626 5.56 19.42 -32.95
CA PHE A 626 5.83 18.23 -32.15
C PHE A 626 5.94 17.00 -33.03
N LEU A 627 6.53 15.95 -32.47
CA LEU A 627 6.60 14.63 -33.10
C LEU A 627 5.26 13.91 -32.91
N LEU A 628 4.75 13.35 -34.00
CA LEU A 628 3.49 12.61 -34.00
C LEU A 628 3.64 11.36 -34.86
N THR A 629 3.29 10.22 -34.27
CA THR A 629 3.15 8.96 -35.02
C THR A 629 1.80 8.92 -35.74
N VAL A 630 1.83 8.75 -37.05
CA VAL A 630 0.61 8.59 -37.85
C VAL A 630 0.13 7.14 -37.72
N VAL A 631 -0.97 6.94 -36.99
CA VAL A 631 -1.45 5.59 -36.63
C VAL A 631 -2.38 5.01 -37.68
N ARG A 632 -3.21 5.86 -38.31
CA ARG A 632 -4.24 5.42 -39.26
C ARG A 632 -4.52 6.49 -40.30
N GLU A 633 -5.14 6.08 -41.41
CA GLU A 633 -5.59 7.00 -42.45
C GLU A 633 -6.77 7.86 -41.95
N GLY A 634 -6.76 9.13 -42.36
CA GLY A 634 -7.82 10.09 -42.06
C GLY A 634 -9.07 9.89 -42.90
N LYS A 635 -10.09 10.68 -42.62
CA LYS A 635 -11.38 10.56 -43.31
C LYS A 635 -11.34 11.18 -44.71
N GLU A 636 -10.55 12.24 -44.92
CA GLU A 636 -10.38 12.87 -46.22
C GLU A 636 -9.14 12.35 -46.94
N PRO A 637 -9.13 12.33 -48.29
CA PRO A 637 -8.01 11.80 -49.07
C PRO A 637 -6.70 12.52 -48.73
N GLY A 638 -5.67 11.73 -48.42
CA GLY A 638 -4.34 12.25 -48.09
C GLY A 638 -4.12 12.59 -46.61
N GLN A 639 -5.15 12.53 -45.75
CA GLN A 639 -4.99 12.77 -44.32
C GLN A 639 -4.44 11.54 -43.58
N GLY A 640 -3.66 11.81 -42.53
CA GLY A 640 -3.30 10.86 -41.50
C GLY A 640 -3.89 11.25 -40.16
N VAL A 641 -4.02 10.31 -39.24
CA VAL A 641 -4.49 10.55 -37.87
C VAL A 641 -3.50 9.96 -36.87
N GLY A 642 -3.05 10.80 -35.94
CA GLY A 642 -2.29 10.41 -34.77
C GLY A 642 -2.99 10.82 -33.48
N TYR A 643 -2.40 10.43 -32.36
CA TYR A 643 -2.89 10.77 -31.03
C TYR A 643 -1.74 11.31 -30.19
N LEU A 644 -2.01 12.39 -29.45
CA LEU A 644 -1.12 12.82 -28.37
C LEU A 644 -1.22 11.85 -27.19
N GLU A 645 -0.27 11.94 -26.25
CA GLU A 645 -0.24 11.10 -25.04
C GLU A 645 -1.51 11.22 -24.18
N ASP A 646 -2.20 12.37 -24.24
CA ASP A 646 -3.45 12.63 -23.53
C ASP A 646 -4.71 12.10 -24.27
N GLY A 647 -4.53 11.46 -25.42
CA GLY A 647 -5.59 10.93 -26.27
C GLY A 647 -6.24 11.98 -27.20
N THR A 648 -5.74 13.22 -27.26
CA THR A 648 -6.19 14.22 -28.22
C THR A 648 -5.91 13.76 -29.65
N MET A 649 -6.96 13.74 -30.49
CA MET A 649 -6.84 13.31 -31.89
C MET A 649 -6.23 14.44 -32.73
N VAL A 650 -5.13 14.12 -33.41
CA VAL A 650 -4.44 15.03 -34.32
C VAL A 650 -4.65 14.54 -35.75
N VAL A 651 -5.31 15.34 -36.57
CA VAL A 651 -5.51 15.10 -38.00
C VAL A 651 -4.43 15.84 -38.75
N VAL A 652 -3.65 15.13 -39.56
CA VAL A 652 -2.50 15.69 -40.28
C VAL A 652 -2.77 15.64 -41.78
N ASP A 653 -2.76 16.80 -42.44
CA ASP A 653 -2.94 16.87 -43.90
C ASP A 653 -1.70 16.30 -44.63
N GLU A 654 -1.89 15.64 -45.77
CA GLU A 654 -0.80 15.04 -46.59
C GLU A 654 0.05 13.98 -45.85
N ALA A 655 -0.47 13.39 -44.77
CA ALA A 655 0.27 12.47 -43.92
C ALA A 655 0.01 10.97 -44.19
N VAL A 656 -0.85 10.63 -45.16
CA VAL A 656 -1.16 9.21 -45.48
C VAL A 656 0.08 8.40 -45.86
N ASN A 657 1.08 9.04 -46.47
CA ASN A 657 2.33 8.40 -46.88
C ASN A 657 3.31 8.12 -45.72
N PHE A 658 2.95 8.53 -44.50
CA PHE A 658 3.75 8.40 -43.29
C PHE A 658 3.09 7.46 -42.26
N LEU A 659 2.17 6.60 -42.69
CA LEU A 659 1.54 5.60 -41.83
C LEU A 659 2.58 4.72 -41.12
N GLY A 660 2.45 4.63 -39.79
CA GLY A 660 3.36 3.90 -38.91
C GLY A 660 4.69 4.62 -38.65
N GLN A 661 4.89 5.83 -39.18
CA GLN A 661 6.10 6.63 -38.97
C GLN A 661 5.83 7.79 -38.02
N GLU A 662 6.87 8.16 -37.27
CA GLU A 662 6.89 9.36 -36.46
C GLU A 662 7.39 10.54 -37.31
N ILE A 663 6.57 11.58 -37.41
CA ILE A 663 6.86 12.77 -38.22
C ILE A 663 6.73 14.04 -37.39
N GLU A 664 7.54 15.04 -37.71
CA GLU A 664 7.39 16.37 -37.13
C GLU A 664 6.25 17.11 -37.82
N VAL A 665 5.24 17.49 -37.05
CA VAL A 665 4.04 18.18 -37.53
C VAL A 665 3.91 19.54 -36.89
N SER A 666 3.40 20.51 -37.64
CA SER A 666 3.09 21.85 -37.17
C SER A 666 1.59 22.07 -37.13
N VAL A 667 1.08 22.59 -36.02
CA VAL A 667 -0.36 22.77 -35.79
C VAL A 667 -0.91 23.87 -36.68
N SER A 668 -1.91 23.54 -37.50
CA SER A 668 -2.56 24.48 -38.41
C SER A 668 -3.80 25.12 -37.79
N SER A 669 -4.64 24.33 -37.11
CA SER A 669 -5.85 24.84 -36.45
C SER A 669 -6.32 23.90 -35.34
N ILE A 670 -7.15 24.43 -34.45
CA ILE A 670 -7.70 23.68 -33.31
C ILE A 670 -9.20 23.89 -33.31
N LEU A 671 -9.95 22.79 -33.23
CA LEU A 671 -11.40 22.81 -33.22
C LEU A 671 -11.93 22.11 -31.97
N GLN A 672 -12.77 22.79 -31.21
CA GLN A 672 -13.43 22.23 -30.04
C GLN A 672 -14.75 21.57 -30.46
N THR A 673 -14.92 20.28 -30.18
CA THR A 673 -16.18 19.55 -30.37
C THR A 673 -16.79 19.17 -29.02
N SER A 674 -18.05 18.69 -29.04
CA SER A 674 -18.71 18.15 -27.85
C SER A 674 -18.04 16.89 -27.28
N SER A 675 -17.30 16.14 -28.11
CA SER A 675 -16.59 14.91 -27.72
C SER A 675 -15.13 15.15 -27.31
N GLY A 676 -14.62 16.38 -27.46
CA GLY A 676 -13.24 16.73 -27.16
C GLY A 676 -12.63 17.73 -28.14
N ARG A 677 -11.31 17.94 -28.02
CA ARG A 677 -10.55 18.85 -28.88
C ARG A 677 -9.98 18.06 -30.07
N LEU A 678 -10.12 18.61 -31.27
CA LEU A 678 -9.50 18.14 -32.50
C LEU A 678 -8.38 19.10 -32.88
N VAL A 679 -7.19 18.56 -33.12
CA VAL A 679 -6.05 19.35 -33.58
C VAL A 679 -5.81 19.01 -35.04
N PHE A 680 -5.74 20.01 -35.90
CA PHE A 680 -5.30 19.86 -37.28
C PHE A 680 -3.86 20.31 -37.40
N ALA A 681 -3.04 19.54 -38.11
CA ALA A 681 -1.63 19.79 -38.29
C ALA A 681 -1.18 19.50 -39.72
N ARG A 682 0.04 19.93 -40.08
CA ARG A 682 0.69 19.65 -41.36
C ARG A 682 2.13 19.18 -41.16
N PRO A 683 2.66 18.27 -41.99
CA PRO A 683 4.06 17.88 -41.93
C PRO A 683 4.96 19.09 -42.22
N ARG A 684 6.08 19.19 -41.49
CA ARG A 684 7.04 20.28 -41.69
C ARG A 684 7.75 20.16 -43.04
N GLU A 685 8.15 21.29 -43.64
CA GLU A 685 8.79 21.33 -44.97
C GLU A 685 10.08 20.49 -45.05
N GLU A 686 10.85 20.39 -43.97
CA GLU A 686 12.06 19.55 -43.89
C GLU A 686 11.71 18.05 -44.03
N THR A 687 10.60 17.62 -43.45
CA THR A 687 10.07 16.25 -43.58
C THR A 687 9.51 15.98 -44.98
N ARG A 688 8.98 17.00 -45.66
CA ARG A 688 8.58 16.91 -47.09
C ARG A 688 9.79 16.74 -48.03
N ARG A 689 10.93 17.37 -47.72
CA ARG A 689 12.15 17.32 -48.56
C ARG A 689 12.95 16.02 -48.45
N LEU A 690 12.79 15.24 -47.38
CA LEU A 690 13.49 13.96 -47.22
C LEU A 690 12.97 12.83 -48.15
N ARG A 691 11.92 13.09 -48.94
CA ARG A 691 11.32 12.12 -49.88
C ARG A 691 10.87 12.69 -51.24
N ALA A 692 11.15 13.96 -51.54
CA ALA A 692 11.07 14.47 -52.92
C ALA A 692 12.40 14.20 -53.62
#